data_AF-A0A1X0SGK1-F1
#
_entry.id   AF-A0A1X0SGK1-F1
#
_cell.length_a   1.000
_cell.length_b   1.000
_cell.length_c   1.000
_cell.angle_alpha   90.00
_cell.angle_beta   90.00
_cell.angle_gamma   90.00
#
_symmetry.space_group_name_H-M   'P 1'
#
loop_
_entity.id
_entity.type
_entity.pdbx_description
1 polymer ?
#
loop_
_entity_poly.entity_id
_entity_poly.type
_entity_poly.pdbx_seq_one_letter_code
_entity_poly.pdbx_strand_id
1 'polypeptide(L)'
;MEQAFETLSENRTRHEEVLGLLKRSLSKYNNPKEASLAARAIALTFINLDDISEGDSDNYYKRIVPSLKNAIMDSEEVDVKVDCLHTLALITYISASDADTKITRDYIFDLIETEGAEFNVETLSTNDKDSFIAEAIKAYGILYAASFSKGLVDFDALWEELEKVMPMYEILLESSDKDIRMATGENIALIFETAHVFTATDEDEEEYDEDETVKPEYENMNELIRTLKDLSVESNKRKTKSDRAEQKSMFRDILKSVEENVRPEEELKIGSRIIVFRGWSKILVLNAIRRTLGHGLQHHLKTNSLLKQIFNYSTGISSHQDDEDESEEEEEVLIYSFTASAAIRSRIAVPYKRHYSVANVTIPATHKRSFGQPTYITHPNLMKKGQVTPGFTADEYEQRRSNLIKTLPEDSVVICLGYGTRYMTNNIFYPFHQNTDFWYLCGYNEPDAALILEKNKSKKGYKQTMFVLPKNAHAELWDGPRTGIEGAKEIFGADEAYENTKFIPYLKKVIGTYKHVFMDSPGNMPTLISDESTKNLIETGLKIQSILPLSKIVQELRMIKSPSEIEAMKQSGLISSKAFVEAMKWTKPGITEAQLWAKFDYEVRMRGSTMLAYVPVIAGGPNALSLHYVRNDMELKDNDLVLVDCGGEYNGYASDITRTWPVNGKFTEPQKELYQAVLNVNKACIKLCTEANSISLHGIHSQSVKLMKEELQKIGFNVTGWDLERVLYPHHVGHYLGLDVHDLHDLDRSRKLKQNMVITIEPGIYVPYDNKFPSKYHGIGIRIEDNVVIGKEEPYVLSSNTPKEIVDIEFCCNNH
;
A
#
# COMPACT_ATOMS: atom_id res chain seq x y z
N MET A 1 -12.77 -3.49 -39.24
CA MET A 1 -11.60 -3.54 -38.33
C MET A 1 -10.55 -2.54 -38.78
N GLU A 2 -10.07 -2.58 -40.03
CA GLU A 2 -9.17 -1.54 -40.60
C GLU A 2 -9.77 -0.13 -40.60
N GLN A 3 -11.03 0.06 -41.02
CA GLN A 3 -11.70 1.38 -40.94
C GLN A 3 -11.89 1.89 -39.49
N ALA A 4 -12.11 0.98 -38.53
CA ALA A 4 -12.21 1.35 -37.11
C ALA A 4 -10.83 1.73 -36.55
N PHE A 5 -9.77 1.04 -36.96
CA PHE A 5 -8.38 1.40 -36.65
C PHE A 5 -7.96 2.72 -37.30
N GLU A 6 -8.38 3.01 -38.54
CA GLU A 6 -8.11 4.29 -39.21
C GLU A 6 -8.81 5.45 -38.48
N THR A 7 -10.10 5.32 -38.14
CA THR A 7 -10.84 6.37 -37.42
C THR A 7 -10.31 6.57 -36.00
N LEU A 8 -9.94 5.49 -35.28
CA LEU A 8 -9.27 5.58 -33.97
C LEU A 8 -7.88 6.22 -34.09
N SER A 9 -7.11 5.91 -35.13
CA SER A 9 -5.79 6.51 -35.35
C SER A 9 -5.87 7.99 -35.74
N GLU A 10 -6.87 8.39 -36.53
CA GLU A 10 -7.12 9.78 -36.91
C GLU A 10 -7.56 10.62 -35.70
N ASN A 11 -8.46 10.09 -34.86
CA ASN A 11 -8.87 10.77 -33.61
C ASN A 11 -7.71 10.86 -32.62
N ARG A 12 -6.93 9.79 -32.45
CA ARG A 12 -5.71 9.79 -31.59
C ARG A 12 -4.70 10.84 -32.04
N THR A 13 -4.45 10.93 -33.34
CA THR A 13 -3.54 11.94 -33.93
C THR A 13 -4.07 13.37 -33.70
N ARG A 14 -5.38 13.59 -33.81
CA ARG A 14 -6.00 14.90 -33.56
C ARG A 14 -5.93 15.33 -32.08
N HIS A 15 -6.21 14.45 -31.13
CA HIS A 15 -6.09 14.79 -29.70
C HIS A 15 -4.66 15.13 -29.32
N GLU A 16 -3.69 14.37 -29.84
CA GLU A 16 -2.27 14.63 -29.61
C GLU A 16 -1.82 15.99 -30.18
N GLU A 17 -2.25 16.33 -31.40
CA GLU A 17 -1.96 17.63 -32.01
C GLU A 17 -2.57 18.80 -31.24
N VAL A 18 -3.83 18.67 -30.81
CA VAL A 18 -4.55 19.68 -30.01
C VAL A 18 -3.87 19.87 -28.66
N LEU A 19 -3.59 18.78 -27.92
CA LEU A 19 -2.87 18.85 -26.64
C LEU A 19 -1.47 19.45 -26.83
N GLY A 20 -0.78 19.13 -27.92
CA GLY A 20 0.51 19.73 -28.28
C GLY A 20 0.43 21.24 -28.52
N LEU A 21 -0.63 21.73 -29.16
CA LEU A 21 -0.89 23.16 -29.35
C LEU A 21 -1.21 23.86 -28.02
N LEU A 22 -2.12 23.29 -27.21
CA LEU A 22 -2.52 23.85 -25.92
C LEU A 22 -1.34 23.89 -24.93
N LYS A 23 -0.50 22.86 -24.92
CA LYS A 23 0.75 22.83 -24.15
C LYS A 23 1.70 23.97 -24.52
N ARG A 24 1.81 24.29 -25.82
CA ARG A 24 2.63 25.43 -26.29
C ARG A 24 2.03 26.75 -25.84
N SER A 25 0.72 26.92 -25.95
CA SER A 25 0.02 28.11 -25.44
C SER A 25 0.13 28.25 -23.92
N LEU A 26 0.31 27.17 -23.15
CA LEU A 26 0.63 27.25 -21.72
C LEU A 26 2.10 27.61 -21.43
N SER A 27 3.05 27.17 -22.25
CA SER A 27 4.49 27.26 -21.93
C SER A 27 5.20 28.47 -22.56
N LYS A 28 4.59 29.12 -23.57
CA LYS A 28 5.18 30.23 -24.34
C LYS A 28 4.15 31.35 -24.61
N TYR A 29 3.25 31.60 -23.67
CA TYR A 29 2.23 32.63 -23.87
C TYR A 29 2.84 34.03 -23.82
N ASN A 30 2.43 34.86 -24.77
CA ASN A 30 2.62 36.31 -24.70
C ASN A 30 1.42 37.00 -24.03
N ASN A 31 0.35 36.23 -23.74
CA ASN A 31 -0.93 36.74 -23.24
C ASN A 31 -1.49 35.79 -22.14
N PRO A 32 -1.64 36.24 -20.89
CA PRO A 32 -2.19 35.44 -19.79
C PRO A 32 -3.57 34.86 -20.08
N LYS A 33 -4.40 35.60 -20.83
CA LYS A 33 -5.73 35.12 -21.23
C LYS A 33 -5.65 33.91 -22.16
N GLU A 34 -4.62 33.83 -23.00
CA GLU A 34 -4.39 32.67 -23.85
C GLU A 34 -4.01 31.43 -23.01
N ALA A 35 -3.16 31.60 -21.99
CA ALA A 35 -2.76 30.53 -21.10
C ALA A 35 -3.93 29.99 -20.25
N SER A 36 -4.74 30.88 -19.67
CA SER A 36 -5.96 30.51 -18.94
C SER A 36 -6.93 29.73 -19.84
N LEU A 37 -7.19 30.23 -21.07
CA LEU A 37 -8.03 29.51 -22.04
C LEU A 37 -7.42 28.16 -22.44
N ALA A 38 -6.10 28.07 -22.57
CA ALA A 38 -5.42 26.82 -22.90
C ALA A 38 -5.56 25.78 -21.78
N ALA A 39 -5.44 26.19 -20.51
CA ALA A 39 -5.67 25.30 -19.37
C ALA A 39 -7.10 24.74 -19.39
N ARG A 40 -8.11 25.61 -19.55
CA ARG A 40 -9.52 25.20 -19.62
C ARG A 40 -9.80 24.29 -20.81
N ALA A 41 -9.17 24.55 -21.95
CA ALA A 41 -9.29 23.70 -23.14
C ALA A 41 -8.64 22.32 -22.96
N ILE A 42 -7.59 22.20 -22.14
CA ILE A 42 -7.01 20.90 -21.77
C ILE A 42 -8.02 20.10 -20.95
N ALA A 43 -8.64 20.69 -19.92
CA ALA A 43 -9.67 20.02 -19.14
C ALA A 43 -10.83 19.52 -20.03
N LEU A 44 -11.29 20.36 -20.96
CA LEU A 44 -12.30 19.97 -21.96
C LEU A 44 -11.83 18.83 -22.87
N THR A 45 -10.56 18.82 -23.25
CA THR A 45 -10.01 17.75 -24.09
C THR A 45 -10.05 16.41 -23.35
N PHE A 46 -9.69 16.39 -22.05
CA PHE A 46 -9.72 15.19 -21.21
C PHE A 46 -11.14 14.66 -20.96
N ILE A 47 -12.14 15.53 -20.77
CA ILE A 47 -13.56 15.11 -20.68
C ILE A 47 -14.04 14.45 -21.99
N ASN A 48 -13.44 14.82 -23.12
CA ASN A 48 -13.78 14.33 -24.46
C ASN A 48 -12.85 13.20 -24.96
N LEU A 49 -12.09 12.55 -24.08
CA LEU A 49 -11.33 11.35 -24.43
C LEU A 49 -12.22 10.09 -24.43
N ASP A 50 -13.47 10.19 -24.91
CA ASP A 50 -14.31 9.01 -25.05
C ASP A 50 -13.69 8.07 -26.10
N ASP A 51 -13.65 6.76 -25.78
CA ASP A 51 -13.11 5.68 -26.63
C ASP A 51 -11.57 5.59 -26.81
N ILE A 52 -10.74 6.16 -25.92
CA ILE A 52 -9.29 5.84 -25.89
C ILE A 52 -8.95 4.77 -24.84
N SER A 53 -7.86 4.03 -25.05
CA SER A 53 -7.37 3.06 -24.08
C SER A 53 -6.85 3.75 -22.80
N GLU A 54 -6.97 3.09 -21.64
CA GLU A 54 -6.43 3.60 -20.37
C GLU A 54 -4.93 3.97 -20.47
N GLY A 55 -4.14 3.18 -21.21
CA GLY A 55 -2.72 3.46 -21.43
C GLY A 55 -2.45 4.70 -22.28
N ASP A 56 -3.34 5.07 -23.20
CA ASP A 56 -3.21 6.31 -23.98
C ASP A 56 -3.63 7.55 -23.17
N SER A 57 -4.64 7.39 -22.31
CA SER A 57 -5.11 8.42 -21.38
C SER A 57 -4.01 8.80 -20.38
N ASP A 58 -3.33 7.81 -19.79
CA ASP A 58 -2.19 8.00 -18.88
C ASP A 58 -0.99 8.68 -19.58
N ASN A 59 -0.73 8.35 -20.84
CA ASN A 59 0.35 8.99 -21.61
C ASN A 59 0.07 10.48 -21.85
N TYR A 60 -1.16 10.84 -22.24
CA TYR A 60 -1.55 12.24 -22.38
C TYR A 60 -1.47 13.01 -21.06
N TYR A 61 -1.90 12.39 -19.97
CA TYR A 61 -1.79 12.93 -18.62
C TYR A 61 -0.33 13.29 -18.29
N LYS A 62 0.58 12.30 -18.36
CA LYS A 62 2.01 12.47 -18.04
C LYS A 62 2.70 13.53 -18.89
N ARG A 63 2.26 13.74 -20.13
CA ARG A 63 2.84 14.76 -21.03
C ARG A 63 2.40 16.19 -20.71
N ILE A 64 1.22 16.38 -20.13
CA ILE A 64 0.61 17.69 -19.89
C ILE A 64 0.86 18.20 -18.48
N VAL A 65 0.84 17.32 -17.47
CA VAL A 65 1.01 17.68 -16.05
C VAL A 65 2.21 18.58 -15.77
N PRO A 66 3.43 18.32 -16.31
CA PRO A 66 4.57 19.19 -16.06
C PRO A 66 4.34 20.65 -16.51
N SER A 67 3.64 20.86 -17.64
CA SER A 67 3.33 22.21 -18.12
C SER A 67 2.29 22.91 -17.25
N LEU A 68 1.31 22.19 -16.70
CA LEU A 68 0.35 22.75 -15.76
C LEU A 68 1.04 23.12 -14.44
N LYS A 69 1.87 22.23 -13.87
CA LYS A 69 2.63 22.50 -12.64
C LYS A 69 3.56 23.71 -12.80
N ASN A 70 4.28 23.81 -13.92
CA ASN A 70 5.11 24.98 -14.22
C ASN A 70 4.27 26.26 -14.33
N ALA A 71 3.12 26.23 -15.00
CA ALA A 71 2.26 27.41 -15.08
C ALA A 71 1.70 27.82 -13.71
N ILE A 72 1.37 26.86 -12.84
CA ILE A 72 0.94 27.11 -11.46
C ILE A 72 2.09 27.76 -10.66
N MET A 73 3.31 27.27 -10.82
CA MET A 73 4.50 27.75 -10.11
C MET A 73 4.94 29.13 -10.60
N ASP A 74 5.07 29.31 -11.91
CA ASP A 74 5.82 30.43 -12.50
C ASP A 74 4.96 31.62 -12.97
N SER A 75 3.66 31.42 -13.23
CA SER A 75 2.81 32.52 -13.73
C SER A 75 2.69 33.64 -12.69
N GLU A 76 2.78 34.91 -13.11
CA GLU A 76 2.50 36.06 -12.24
C GLU A 76 0.98 36.36 -12.13
N GLU A 77 0.17 35.70 -12.97
CA GLU A 77 -1.26 35.99 -13.13
C GLU A 77 -2.10 34.91 -12.43
N VAL A 78 -2.89 35.34 -11.44
CA VAL A 78 -3.69 34.45 -10.58
C VAL A 78 -4.70 33.62 -11.38
N ASP A 79 -5.34 34.20 -12.39
CA ASP A 79 -6.33 33.50 -13.22
C ASP A 79 -5.72 32.28 -13.92
N VAL A 80 -4.47 32.41 -14.38
CA VAL A 80 -3.73 31.31 -15.01
C VAL A 80 -3.42 30.22 -13.99
N LYS A 81 -2.97 30.60 -12.79
CA LYS A 81 -2.70 29.64 -11.71
C LYS A 81 -3.96 28.87 -11.32
N VAL A 82 -5.06 29.58 -11.08
CA VAL A 82 -6.37 29.04 -10.69
C VAL A 82 -6.92 28.09 -11.76
N ASP A 83 -6.90 28.49 -13.03
CA ASP A 83 -7.39 27.61 -14.10
C ASP A 83 -6.49 26.40 -14.34
N CYS A 84 -5.17 26.54 -14.16
CA CYS A 84 -4.24 25.40 -14.25
C CYS A 84 -4.41 24.43 -13.08
N LEU A 85 -4.68 24.93 -11.87
CA LEU A 85 -4.88 24.11 -10.68
C LEU A 85 -6.20 23.33 -10.76
N HIS A 86 -7.28 23.99 -11.16
CA HIS A 86 -8.57 23.35 -11.48
C HIS A 86 -8.39 22.25 -12.53
N THR A 87 -7.68 22.58 -13.62
CA THR A 87 -7.42 21.64 -14.71
C THR A 87 -6.60 20.45 -14.23
N LEU A 88 -5.55 20.68 -13.46
CA LEU A 88 -4.68 19.64 -12.92
C LEU A 88 -5.45 18.63 -12.07
N ALA A 89 -6.30 19.10 -11.15
CA ALA A 89 -7.10 18.20 -10.32
C ALA A 89 -8.11 17.40 -11.15
N LEU A 90 -8.80 18.05 -12.08
CA LEU A 90 -9.82 17.39 -12.90
C LEU A 90 -9.22 16.32 -13.84
N ILE A 91 -8.12 16.62 -14.53
CA ILE A 91 -7.49 15.62 -15.41
C ILE A 91 -6.84 14.48 -14.61
N THR A 92 -6.37 14.77 -13.39
CA THR A 92 -5.85 13.73 -12.49
C THR A 92 -6.99 12.80 -12.06
N TYR A 93 -8.14 13.34 -11.65
CA TYR A 93 -9.32 12.55 -11.30
C TYR A 93 -9.77 11.62 -12.45
N ILE A 94 -9.70 12.11 -13.70
CA ILE A 94 -10.18 11.38 -14.88
C ILE A 94 -9.20 10.29 -15.34
N SER A 95 -7.89 10.60 -15.36
CA SER A 95 -6.92 9.83 -16.16
C SER A 95 -5.69 9.33 -15.40
N ALA A 96 -5.45 9.77 -14.16
CA ALA A 96 -4.24 9.40 -13.44
C ALA A 96 -4.36 8.01 -12.79
N SER A 97 -3.20 7.37 -12.60
CA SER A 97 -3.06 6.22 -11.72
C SER A 97 -3.29 6.60 -10.25
N ASP A 98 -3.53 5.63 -9.36
CA ASP A 98 -3.67 5.90 -7.92
C ASP A 98 -2.40 6.53 -7.34
N ALA A 99 -1.22 6.09 -7.80
CA ALA A 99 0.06 6.65 -7.41
C ALA A 99 0.21 8.12 -7.86
N ASP A 100 -0.13 8.44 -9.11
CA ASP A 100 -0.07 9.80 -9.64
C ASP A 100 -1.14 10.72 -9.00
N THR A 101 -2.29 10.15 -8.64
CA THR A 101 -3.35 10.84 -7.88
C THR A 101 -2.84 11.24 -6.51
N LYS A 102 -2.19 10.33 -5.77
CA LYS A 102 -1.56 10.62 -4.48
C LYS A 102 -0.47 11.70 -4.61
N ILE A 103 0.44 11.54 -5.57
CA ILE A 103 1.52 12.51 -5.84
C ILE A 103 0.96 13.92 -6.12
N THR A 104 -0.12 13.99 -6.90
CA THR A 104 -0.75 15.28 -7.23
C THR A 104 -1.52 15.85 -6.04
N ARG A 105 -2.20 15.02 -5.25
CA ARG A 105 -2.88 15.42 -4.01
C ARG A 105 -1.88 16.02 -3.02
N ASP A 106 -0.76 15.36 -2.79
CA ASP A 106 0.30 15.84 -1.88
C ASP A 106 0.91 17.17 -2.38
N TYR A 107 1.14 17.32 -3.68
CA TYR A 107 1.58 18.58 -4.27
C TYR A 107 0.59 19.74 -4.02
N ILE A 108 -0.72 19.48 -4.08
CA ILE A 108 -1.74 20.50 -3.80
C ILE A 108 -1.84 20.77 -2.29
N PHE A 109 -1.68 19.74 -1.46
CA PHE A 109 -1.65 19.93 -0.01
C PHE A 109 -0.49 20.84 0.42
N ASP A 110 0.69 20.68 -0.16
CA ASP A 110 1.86 21.55 0.09
C ASP A 110 1.58 23.01 -0.25
N LEU A 111 0.88 23.24 -1.35
CA LEU A 111 0.44 24.57 -1.75
C LEU A 111 -0.46 25.19 -0.67
N ILE A 112 -1.40 24.41 -0.13
CA ILE A 112 -2.29 24.87 0.95
C ILE A 112 -1.48 25.13 2.23
N GLU A 113 -0.63 24.18 2.64
CA GLU A 113 0.15 24.26 3.88
C GLU A 113 1.13 25.43 3.90
N THR A 114 1.73 25.74 2.75
CA THR A 114 2.66 26.87 2.61
C THR A 114 1.97 28.20 2.33
N GLU A 115 0.64 28.25 2.31
CA GLU A 115 -0.15 29.41 1.84
C GLU A 115 0.34 29.93 0.47
N GLY A 116 0.79 29.01 -0.39
CA GLY A 116 1.32 29.31 -1.72
C GLY A 116 2.70 29.96 -1.73
N ALA A 117 3.43 30.04 -0.61
CA ALA A 117 4.73 30.71 -0.51
C ALA A 117 5.75 30.22 -1.57
N GLU A 118 5.71 28.93 -1.92
CA GLU A 118 6.60 28.33 -2.92
C GLU A 118 6.10 28.47 -4.37
N PHE A 119 4.97 29.15 -4.57
CA PHE A 119 4.26 29.24 -5.86
C PHE A 119 4.23 30.66 -6.42
N ASN A 120 5.23 31.48 -6.09
CA ASN A 120 5.37 32.87 -6.55
C ASN A 120 4.11 33.72 -6.33
N VAL A 121 3.41 33.50 -5.20
CA VAL A 121 2.19 34.27 -4.88
C VAL A 121 2.51 35.56 -4.14
N GLU A 122 3.75 35.78 -3.67
CA GLU A 122 4.10 36.91 -2.80
C GLU A 122 3.70 38.28 -3.38
N THR A 123 3.78 38.42 -4.71
CA THR A 123 3.44 39.62 -5.49
C THR A 123 1.94 39.81 -5.74
N LEU A 124 1.11 38.79 -5.47
CA LEU A 124 -0.34 38.84 -5.65
C LEU A 124 -1.01 39.68 -4.55
N SER A 125 -2.14 40.29 -4.90
CA SER A 125 -2.99 40.95 -3.90
C SER A 125 -3.56 39.92 -2.91
N THR A 126 -3.97 40.36 -1.72
CA THR A 126 -4.58 39.45 -0.72
C THR A 126 -5.78 38.69 -1.30
N ASN A 127 -6.66 39.36 -2.06
CA ASN A 127 -7.81 38.72 -2.69
C ASN A 127 -7.41 37.65 -3.72
N ASP A 128 -6.33 37.89 -4.47
CA ASP A 128 -5.84 36.95 -5.46
C ASP A 128 -5.19 35.72 -4.80
N LYS A 129 -4.45 35.94 -3.69
CA LYS A 129 -3.95 34.84 -2.85
C LYS A 129 -5.09 34.00 -2.30
N ASP A 130 -6.11 34.64 -1.75
CA ASP A 130 -7.27 33.94 -1.17
C ASP A 130 -8.00 33.11 -2.23
N SER A 131 -8.20 33.66 -3.43
CA SER A 131 -8.78 32.95 -4.58
C SER A 131 -7.96 31.73 -4.99
N PHE A 132 -6.63 31.86 -5.02
CA PHE A 132 -5.71 30.77 -5.35
C PHE A 132 -5.73 29.65 -4.29
N ILE A 133 -5.72 30.00 -3.01
CA ILE A 133 -5.81 29.03 -1.90
C ILE A 133 -7.18 28.35 -1.88
N ALA A 134 -8.27 29.09 -2.06
CA ALA A 134 -9.61 28.52 -2.16
C ALA A 134 -9.70 27.50 -3.31
N GLU A 135 -9.06 27.78 -4.45
CA GLU A 135 -8.97 26.83 -5.55
C GLU A 135 -8.16 25.59 -5.20
N ALA A 136 -7.02 25.75 -4.52
CA ALA A 136 -6.20 24.62 -4.08
C ALA A 136 -6.97 23.67 -3.17
N ILE A 137 -7.74 24.21 -2.23
CA ILE A 137 -8.58 23.42 -1.32
C ILE A 137 -9.63 22.64 -2.11
N LYS A 138 -10.32 23.26 -3.07
CA LYS A 138 -11.29 22.56 -3.96
C LYS A 138 -10.62 21.45 -4.76
N ALA A 139 -9.44 21.75 -5.32
CA ALA A 139 -8.64 20.83 -6.11
C ALA A 139 -8.21 19.61 -5.26
N TYR A 140 -7.81 19.83 -4.00
CA TYR A 140 -7.53 18.77 -3.05
C TYR A 140 -8.76 17.89 -2.80
N GLY A 141 -9.94 18.48 -2.59
CA GLY A 141 -11.20 17.76 -2.35
C GLY A 141 -11.57 16.79 -3.48
N ILE A 142 -11.37 17.22 -4.73
CA ILE A 142 -11.57 16.37 -5.91
C ILE A 142 -10.65 15.14 -5.88
N LEU A 143 -9.37 15.34 -5.55
CA LEU A 143 -8.39 14.25 -5.50
C LEU A 143 -8.56 13.35 -4.28
N TYR A 144 -9.05 13.90 -3.17
CA TYR A 144 -9.49 13.12 -2.02
C TYR A 144 -10.64 12.20 -2.41
N ALA A 145 -11.67 12.73 -3.09
CA ALA A 145 -12.78 11.92 -3.60
C ALA A 145 -12.32 10.83 -4.58
N ALA A 146 -11.33 11.13 -5.43
CA ALA A 146 -10.71 10.12 -6.32
C ALA A 146 -10.06 8.97 -5.55
N SER A 147 -9.40 9.31 -4.43
CA SER A 147 -8.59 8.39 -3.64
C SER A 147 -9.44 7.53 -2.71
N PHE A 148 -10.38 8.13 -1.98
CA PHE A 148 -11.01 7.49 -0.82
C PHE A 148 -12.50 7.19 -0.97
N SER A 149 -13.21 7.85 -1.89
CA SER A 149 -14.67 7.66 -2.04
C SER A 149 -15.08 6.50 -2.95
N LYS A 150 -14.12 5.73 -3.48
CA LYS A 150 -14.36 4.56 -4.35
C LYS A 150 -14.42 3.22 -3.58
N GLY A 151 -14.19 3.22 -2.26
CA GLY A 151 -14.31 2.03 -1.40
C GLY A 151 -13.19 0.98 -1.56
N LEU A 152 -12.03 1.38 -2.11
CA LEU A 152 -10.88 0.49 -2.38
C LEU A 152 -9.69 0.70 -1.43
N VAL A 153 -9.84 1.54 -0.40
CA VAL A 153 -8.76 1.95 0.51
C VAL A 153 -9.10 1.51 1.93
N ASP A 154 -8.12 1.11 2.73
CA ASP A 154 -8.36 0.76 4.14
C ASP A 154 -8.62 1.98 5.03
N PHE A 155 -9.23 1.75 6.21
CA PHE A 155 -9.56 2.80 7.17
C PHE A 155 -8.30 3.48 7.73
N ASP A 156 -7.18 2.77 7.83
CA ASP A 156 -5.94 3.31 8.40
C ASP A 156 -5.35 4.40 7.49
N ALA A 157 -5.29 4.17 6.16
CA ALA A 157 -4.85 5.18 5.20
C ALA A 157 -5.82 6.38 5.11
N LEU A 158 -7.11 6.17 5.35
CA LEU A 158 -8.09 7.25 5.48
C LEU A 158 -7.82 8.08 6.74
N TRP A 159 -7.60 7.41 7.86
CA TRP A 159 -7.36 8.04 9.16
C TRP A 159 -6.04 8.81 9.17
N GLU A 160 -4.96 8.26 8.60
CA GLU A 160 -3.69 8.97 8.40
C GLU A 160 -3.88 10.27 7.60
N GLU A 161 -4.67 10.24 6.52
CA GLU A 161 -4.93 11.45 5.73
C GLU A 161 -5.80 12.46 6.51
N LEU A 162 -6.76 11.98 7.31
CA LEU A 162 -7.56 12.82 8.22
C LEU A 162 -6.66 13.53 9.23
N GLU A 163 -5.81 12.79 9.95
CA GLU A 163 -4.90 13.36 10.95
C GLU A 163 -3.92 14.39 10.34
N LYS A 164 -3.45 14.13 9.12
CA LYS A 164 -2.59 15.04 8.37
C LYS A 164 -3.29 16.36 8.04
N VAL A 165 -4.53 16.33 7.56
CA VAL A 165 -5.19 17.53 7.00
C VAL A 165 -6.04 18.33 7.97
N MET A 166 -6.60 17.67 8.98
CA MET A 166 -7.57 18.30 9.89
C MET A 166 -7.00 19.50 10.68
N PRO A 167 -5.77 19.46 11.23
CA PRO A 167 -5.21 20.62 11.93
C PRO A 167 -5.13 21.89 11.06
N MET A 168 -4.79 21.73 9.77
CA MET A 168 -4.75 22.83 8.82
C MET A 168 -6.17 23.32 8.47
N TYR A 169 -7.11 22.40 8.30
CA TYR A 169 -8.51 22.75 7.99
C TYR A 169 -9.20 23.48 9.14
N GLU A 170 -8.89 23.17 10.40
CA GLU A 170 -9.38 23.94 11.54
C GLU A 170 -8.91 25.40 11.48
N ILE A 171 -7.64 25.64 11.13
CA ILE A 171 -7.10 26.99 10.94
C ILE A 171 -7.80 27.69 9.77
N LEU A 172 -7.98 27.00 8.64
CA LEU A 172 -8.58 27.57 7.43
C LEU A 172 -10.08 27.88 7.58
N LEU A 173 -10.80 27.19 8.47
CA LEU A 173 -12.17 27.53 8.85
C LEU A 173 -12.27 28.91 9.53
N GLU A 174 -11.19 29.40 10.13
CA GLU A 174 -11.13 30.74 10.74
C GLU A 174 -10.73 31.84 9.74
N SER A 175 -10.39 31.49 8.49
CA SER A 175 -10.00 32.45 7.45
C SER A 175 -11.01 33.58 7.32
N SER A 176 -10.57 34.80 7.00
CA SER A 176 -11.47 35.92 6.72
C SER A 176 -12.21 35.77 5.39
N ASP A 177 -11.64 35.04 4.44
CA ASP A 177 -12.23 34.82 3.12
C ASP A 177 -13.36 33.78 3.17
N LYS A 178 -14.42 33.97 2.37
CA LYS A 178 -15.57 33.04 2.39
C LYS A 178 -15.31 31.77 1.60
N ASP A 179 -14.59 31.86 0.48
CA ASP A 179 -14.42 30.74 -0.43
C ASP A 179 -13.42 29.74 0.14
N ILE A 180 -12.41 30.21 0.89
CA ILE A 180 -11.52 29.35 1.71
C ILE A 180 -12.33 28.58 2.74
N ARG A 181 -13.15 29.27 3.57
CA ARG A 181 -13.97 28.60 4.60
C ARG A 181 -14.92 27.59 3.96
N MET A 182 -15.57 27.97 2.86
CA MET A 182 -16.52 27.13 2.15
C MET A 182 -15.85 25.85 1.64
N ALA A 183 -14.79 25.98 0.85
CA ALA A 183 -14.05 24.83 0.32
C ALA A 183 -13.49 23.92 1.42
N THR A 184 -12.98 24.52 2.50
CA THR A 184 -12.47 23.78 3.67
C THR A 184 -13.59 22.96 4.32
N GLY A 185 -14.75 23.56 4.54
CA GLY A 185 -15.90 22.89 5.12
C GLY A 185 -16.45 21.76 4.25
N GLU A 186 -16.48 21.92 2.93
CA GLU A 186 -16.87 20.85 2.00
C GLU A 186 -15.91 19.66 2.06
N ASN A 187 -14.60 19.91 2.16
CA ASN A 187 -13.59 18.86 2.31
C ASN A 187 -13.71 18.15 3.67
N ILE A 188 -13.96 18.87 4.75
CA ILE A 188 -14.24 18.26 6.07
C ILE A 188 -15.46 17.35 5.94
N ALA A 189 -16.55 17.84 5.37
CA ALA A 189 -17.76 17.04 5.21
C ALA A 189 -17.54 15.79 4.34
N LEU A 190 -16.71 15.89 3.29
CA LEU A 190 -16.28 14.75 2.48
C LEU A 190 -15.46 13.73 3.28
N ILE A 191 -14.52 14.20 4.11
CA ILE A 191 -13.68 13.35 4.96
C ILE A 191 -14.57 12.55 5.93
N PHE A 192 -15.47 13.23 6.64
CA PHE A 192 -16.42 12.59 7.56
C PHE A 192 -17.43 11.69 6.84
N GLU A 193 -17.96 12.10 5.68
CA GLU A 193 -18.79 11.22 4.83
C GLU A 193 -18.04 9.93 4.51
N THR A 194 -16.77 10.03 4.14
CA THR A 194 -15.97 8.87 3.77
C THR A 194 -15.67 8.01 5.00
N ALA A 195 -15.26 8.59 6.13
CA ALA A 195 -15.07 7.88 7.39
C ALA A 195 -16.34 7.14 7.81
N HIS A 196 -17.51 7.76 7.64
CA HIS A 196 -18.79 7.13 7.92
C HIS A 196 -19.21 6.07 6.90
N VAL A 197 -18.80 6.16 5.64
CA VAL A 197 -18.97 5.07 4.67
C VAL A 197 -18.25 3.84 5.20
N PHE A 198 -17.00 4.00 5.64
CA PHE A 198 -16.22 2.91 6.21
C PHE A 198 -16.82 2.38 7.51
N THR A 199 -17.32 3.25 8.39
CA THR A 199 -17.95 2.80 9.65
C THR A 199 -19.30 2.11 9.41
N ALA A 200 -20.13 2.58 8.48
CA ALA A 200 -21.46 2.01 8.22
C ALA A 200 -21.40 0.67 7.47
N THR A 201 -20.40 0.46 6.61
CA THR A 201 -20.17 -0.86 6.01
C THR A 201 -19.74 -1.90 7.02
N ASP A 202 -19.20 -1.46 8.16
CA ASP A 202 -18.73 -2.32 9.25
C ASP A 202 -19.77 -2.50 10.38
N GLU A 203 -20.90 -1.76 10.42
CA GLU A 203 -21.75 -1.68 11.62
C GLU A 203 -23.24 -2.06 11.52
N ASP A 204 -23.86 -2.24 10.36
CA ASP A 204 -25.31 -2.48 10.33
C ASP A 204 -25.72 -3.97 10.38
N GLU A 205 -25.59 -4.61 11.55
CA GLU A 205 -26.63 -5.40 12.27
C GLU A 205 -26.02 -6.50 13.16
N GLU A 206 -25.79 -6.22 14.45
CA GLU A 206 -26.31 -7.00 15.58
C GLU A 206 -25.86 -6.36 16.93
N GLU A 207 -26.86 -5.90 17.69
CA GLU A 207 -26.88 -5.54 19.12
C GLU A 207 -25.60 -5.88 19.93
N TYR A 208 -24.80 -4.86 20.25
CA TYR A 208 -23.64 -4.98 21.14
C TYR A 208 -24.05 -4.87 22.61
N ASP A 209 -23.65 -5.88 23.39
CA ASP A 209 -23.48 -5.77 24.85
C ASP A 209 -22.29 -4.85 25.14
N GLU A 210 -22.47 -3.99 26.14
CA GLU A 210 -21.54 -2.97 26.65
C GLU A 210 -20.17 -3.56 27.08
N ASP A 211 -19.14 -3.51 26.21
CA ASP A 211 -17.74 -3.30 26.64
C ASP A 211 -16.92 -2.71 25.46
N GLU A 212 -16.37 -1.52 25.70
CA GLU A 212 -15.96 -0.49 24.72
C GLU A 212 -14.70 -0.82 23.90
N THR A 213 -14.84 -1.15 22.61
CA THR A 213 -13.86 -0.72 21.60
C THR A 213 -14.10 0.77 21.34
N VAL A 214 -13.31 1.61 22.01
CA VAL A 214 -13.33 3.07 21.81
C VAL A 214 -12.97 3.35 20.34
N LYS A 215 -13.97 3.73 19.55
CA LYS A 215 -13.78 4.24 18.19
C LYS A 215 -12.87 5.46 18.25
N PRO A 216 -11.95 5.67 17.30
CA PRO A 216 -11.15 6.87 17.27
C PRO A 216 -12.07 8.08 17.09
N GLU A 217 -12.33 8.78 18.18
CA GLU A 217 -12.98 10.09 18.11
C GLU A 217 -11.93 11.08 17.66
N TYR A 218 -12.26 11.87 16.64
CA TYR A 218 -11.43 13.01 16.28
C TYR A 218 -11.28 13.90 17.53
N GLU A 219 -10.05 14.06 18.04
CA GLU A 219 -9.80 14.61 19.39
C GLU A 219 -10.46 15.99 19.60
N ASN A 220 -10.56 16.79 18.53
CA ASN A 220 -11.14 18.14 18.53
C ASN A 220 -12.60 18.19 18.04
N MET A 221 -13.33 17.07 18.00
CA MET A 221 -14.68 16.99 17.42
C MET A 221 -15.65 18.03 17.98
N ASN A 222 -15.63 18.24 19.29
CA ASN A 222 -16.51 19.21 19.96
C ASN A 222 -16.24 20.65 19.50
N GLU A 223 -14.97 21.01 19.32
CA GLU A 223 -14.55 22.34 18.89
C GLU A 223 -14.86 22.54 17.40
N LEU A 224 -14.62 21.54 16.58
CA LEU A 224 -15.00 21.53 15.17
C LEU A 224 -16.51 21.74 14.99
N ILE A 225 -17.35 20.96 15.70
CA ILE A 225 -18.81 21.11 15.67
C ILE A 225 -19.22 22.53 16.11
N ARG A 226 -18.58 23.08 17.14
CA ARG A 226 -18.83 24.45 17.61
C ARG A 226 -18.54 25.47 16.50
N THR A 227 -17.38 25.38 15.85
CA THR A 227 -16.98 26.25 14.75
C THR A 227 -17.92 26.15 13.56
N LEU A 228 -18.30 24.93 13.14
CA LEU A 228 -19.26 24.71 12.05
C LEU A 228 -20.66 25.26 12.40
N LYS A 229 -21.12 25.08 13.65
CA LYS A 229 -22.37 25.67 14.16
C LYS A 229 -22.33 27.19 14.08
N ASP A 230 -21.25 27.82 14.54
CA ASP A 230 -21.08 29.27 14.50
C ASP A 230 -21.12 29.80 13.05
N LEU A 231 -20.44 29.12 12.11
CA LEU A 231 -20.45 29.45 10.68
C LEU A 231 -21.84 29.26 10.02
N SER A 232 -22.62 28.28 10.49
CA SER A 232 -23.99 28.02 10.00
C SER A 232 -25.01 29.10 10.39
N VAL A 233 -24.72 29.88 11.45
CA VAL A 233 -25.58 30.97 11.95
C VAL A 233 -24.99 32.37 11.78
N GLU A 234 -23.73 32.49 11.37
CA GLU A 234 -22.94 33.74 11.31
C GLU A 234 -23.71 34.91 10.68
N SER A 235 -23.93 35.98 11.43
CA SER A 235 -24.78 37.10 10.99
C SER A 235 -24.00 38.36 10.55
N ASN A 236 -22.68 38.24 10.36
CA ASN A 236 -21.76 39.36 10.18
C ASN A 236 -22.24 40.37 9.12
N LYS A 237 -22.69 41.54 9.59
CA LYS A 237 -23.40 42.54 8.78
C LYS A 237 -22.53 43.24 7.73
N ARG A 238 -21.22 42.99 7.70
CA ARG A 238 -20.27 43.56 6.73
C ARG A 238 -20.25 42.83 5.37
N LYS A 239 -20.86 41.65 5.25
CA LYS A 239 -20.98 40.86 4.00
C LYS A 239 -22.32 41.09 3.31
N THR A 240 -22.40 40.82 2.00
CA THR A 240 -23.67 40.98 1.25
C THR A 240 -24.76 40.05 1.79
N LYS A 241 -26.03 40.34 1.52
CA LYS A 241 -27.15 39.47 1.94
C LYS A 241 -27.09 38.10 1.24
N SER A 242 -26.62 38.06 -0.01
CA SER A 242 -26.51 36.84 -0.82
C SER A 242 -25.41 35.92 -0.28
N ASP A 243 -24.20 36.44 -0.06
CA ASP A 243 -23.05 35.66 0.44
C ASP A 243 -23.34 35.03 1.81
N ARG A 244 -24.06 35.76 2.67
CA ARG A 244 -24.49 35.25 3.96
C ARG A 244 -25.53 34.13 3.85
N ALA A 245 -26.41 34.18 2.86
CA ALA A 245 -27.41 33.14 2.67
C ALA A 245 -26.76 31.86 2.13
N GLU A 246 -25.85 32.00 1.18
CA GLU A 246 -25.06 30.92 0.58
C GLU A 246 -24.19 30.21 1.62
N GLN A 247 -23.32 30.95 2.33
CA GLN A 247 -22.46 30.39 3.38
C GLN A 247 -23.29 29.65 4.44
N LYS A 248 -24.38 30.26 4.94
CA LYS A 248 -25.25 29.62 5.93
C LYS A 248 -25.90 28.35 5.42
N SER A 249 -26.32 28.33 4.16
CA SER A 249 -26.94 27.13 3.59
C SER A 249 -25.94 25.99 3.55
N MET A 250 -24.78 26.25 2.96
CA MET A 250 -23.73 25.25 2.80
C MET A 250 -23.21 24.76 4.16
N PHE A 251 -22.96 25.64 5.14
CA PHE A 251 -22.51 25.21 6.47
C PHE A 251 -23.59 24.48 7.29
N ARG A 252 -24.88 24.66 6.98
CA ARG A 252 -25.92 23.79 7.55
C ARG A 252 -25.84 22.37 6.98
N ASP A 253 -25.58 22.24 5.68
CA ASP A 253 -25.44 20.93 5.05
C ASP A 253 -24.16 20.23 5.51
N ILE A 254 -23.03 20.96 5.60
CA ILE A 254 -21.76 20.45 6.17
C ILE A 254 -21.95 20.01 7.63
N LEU A 255 -22.58 20.85 8.46
CA LEU A 255 -22.81 20.53 9.85
C LEU A 255 -23.66 19.26 9.98
N LYS A 256 -24.73 19.11 9.20
CA LYS A 256 -25.52 17.87 9.17
C LYS A 256 -24.72 16.66 8.71
N SER A 257 -23.82 16.81 7.76
CA SER A 257 -22.97 15.70 7.33
C SER A 257 -21.97 15.27 8.41
N VAL A 258 -21.40 16.23 9.14
CA VAL A 258 -20.39 15.97 10.18
C VAL A 258 -21.03 15.51 11.50
N GLU A 259 -22.17 16.08 11.90
CA GLU A 259 -22.83 15.81 13.19
C GLU A 259 -23.88 14.70 13.09
N GLU A 260 -24.61 14.61 11.97
CA GLU A 260 -25.77 13.73 11.81
C GLU A 260 -25.56 12.65 10.73
N ASN A 261 -24.38 12.60 10.09
CA ASN A 261 -24.06 11.70 8.98
C ASN A 261 -25.07 11.77 7.80
N VAL A 262 -25.64 12.96 7.57
CA VAL A 262 -26.60 13.17 6.47
C VAL A 262 -25.83 13.56 5.20
N ARG A 263 -26.02 12.79 4.14
CA ARG A 263 -25.43 13.10 2.82
C ARG A 263 -26.28 14.13 2.07
N PRO A 264 -25.68 15.19 1.49
CA PRO A 264 -26.41 16.13 0.66
C PRO A 264 -26.88 15.49 -0.65
N GLU A 265 -27.96 16.03 -1.21
CA GLU A 265 -28.47 15.63 -2.53
C GLU A 265 -28.55 16.85 -3.46
N GLU A 266 -28.11 16.69 -4.70
CA GLU A 266 -28.31 17.67 -5.76
C GLU A 266 -29.04 17.03 -6.94
N GLU A 267 -30.14 17.65 -7.39
CA GLU A 267 -30.94 17.17 -8.51
C GLU A 267 -30.68 17.98 -9.79
N LEU A 268 -30.39 17.30 -10.90
CA LEU A 268 -30.29 17.91 -12.22
C LEU A 268 -31.31 17.31 -13.19
N LYS A 269 -32.17 18.17 -13.75
CA LYS A 269 -33.12 17.79 -14.79
C LYS A 269 -32.46 17.74 -16.16
N ILE A 270 -32.54 16.59 -16.83
CA ILE A 270 -32.05 16.37 -18.20
C ILE A 270 -33.21 15.84 -19.06
N GLY A 271 -33.80 16.72 -19.85
CA GLY A 271 -35.02 16.39 -20.62
C GLY A 271 -36.19 16.05 -19.69
N SER A 272 -36.71 14.82 -19.80
CA SER A 272 -37.78 14.29 -18.94
C SER A 272 -37.27 13.56 -17.69
N ARG A 273 -35.95 13.42 -17.50
CA ARG A 273 -35.36 12.68 -16.38
C ARG A 273 -34.75 13.63 -15.35
N ILE A 274 -34.70 13.20 -14.09
CA ILE A 274 -33.98 13.87 -13.00
C ILE A 274 -32.84 12.94 -12.58
N ILE A 275 -31.61 13.44 -12.57
CA ILE A 275 -30.45 12.74 -12.02
C ILE A 275 -30.19 13.29 -10.63
N VAL A 276 -30.12 12.41 -9.63
CA VAL A 276 -29.84 12.77 -8.25
C VAL A 276 -28.39 12.40 -7.91
N PHE A 277 -27.59 13.39 -7.54
CA PHE A 277 -26.22 13.21 -7.07
C PHE A 277 -26.24 13.24 -5.54
N ARG A 278 -25.92 12.09 -4.92
CA ARG A 278 -25.92 11.92 -3.46
C ARG A 278 -24.49 11.91 -2.93
N GLY A 279 -24.22 12.71 -1.90
CA GLY A 279 -22.95 12.79 -1.19
C GLY A 279 -21.98 13.83 -1.73
N TRP A 280 -21.09 14.31 -0.83
CA TRP A 280 -20.07 15.31 -1.10
C TRP A 280 -19.11 14.88 -2.20
N SER A 281 -18.74 13.60 -2.22
CA SER A 281 -17.85 13.04 -3.25
C SER A 281 -18.36 13.29 -4.67
N LYS A 282 -19.66 13.04 -4.91
CA LYS A 282 -20.30 13.26 -6.22
C LYS A 282 -20.54 14.74 -6.50
N ILE A 283 -20.95 15.52 -5.50
CA ILE A 283 -21.25 16.94 -5.66
C ILE A 283 -20.00 17.76 -5.99
N LEU A 284 -18.87 17.49 -5.32
CA LEU A 284 -17.60 18.19 -5.59
C LEU A 284 -17.10 17.92 -7.01
N VAL A 285 -17.12 16.67 -7.45
CA VAL A 285 -16.75 16.29 -8.83
C VAL A 285 -17.73 16.89 -9.85
N LEU A 286 -19.03 16.90 -9.56
CA LEU A 286 -20.04 17.55 -10.39
C LEU A 286 -19.79 19.04 -10.54
N ASN A 287 -19.47 19.75 -9.46
CA ASN A 287 -19.15 21.17 -9.48
C ASN A 287 -17.90 21.46 -10.31
N ALA A 288 -16.87 20.61 -10.21
CA ALA A 288 -15.66 20.74 -11.01
C ALA A 288 -15.93 20.57 -12.53
N ILE A 289 -16.73 19.56 -12.88
CA ILE A 289 -17.14 19.31 -14.27
C ILE A 289 -18.07 20.41 -14.77
N ARG A 290 -19.00 20.90 -13.95
CA ARG A 290 -19.91 22.02 -14.24
C ARG A 290 -19.14 23.30 -14.56
N ARG A 291 -18.10 23.63 -13.78
CA ARG A 291 -17.22 24.79 -14.07
C ARG A 291 -16.56 24.67 -15.45
N THR A 292 -16.15 23.45 -15.82
CA THR A 292 -15.44 23.20 -17.07
C THR A 292 -16.38 23.25 -18.27
N LEU A 293 -17.55 22.60 -18.18
CA LEU A 293 -18.48 22.45 -19.30
C LEU A 293 -19.46 23.63 -19.44
N GLY A 294 -19.75 24.36 -18.37
CA GLY A 294 -20.74 25.44 -18.38
C GLY A 294 -22.08 25.00 -18.97
N HIS A 295 -22.56 25.73 -19.98
CA HIS A 295 -23.81 25.40 -20.68
C HIS A 295 -23.80 24.03 -21.41
N GLY A 296 -22.62 23.46 -21.67
CA GLY A 296 -22.46 22.14 -22.28
C GLY A 296 -22.78 20.97 -21.34
N LEU A 297 -22.86 21.20 -20.02
CA LEU A 297 -23.03 20.13 -19.02
C LEU A 297 -24.22 19.21 -19.32
N GLN A 298 -25.39 19.78 -19.64
CA GLN A 298 -26.59 18.98 -19.92
C GLN A 298 -26.43 18.08 -21.16
N HIS A 299 -25.69 18.54 -22.16
CA HIS A 299 -25.41 17.74 -23.35
C HIS A 299 -24.48 16.58 -23.00
N HIS A 300 -23.36 16.85 -22.32
CA HIS A 300 -22.40 15.80 -21.95
C HIS A 300 -23.01 14.77 -20.99
N LEU A 301 -23.81 15.19 -19.99
CA LEU A 301 -24.49 14.24 -19.12
C LEU A 301 -25.48 13.33 -19.89
N LYS A 302 -25.95 13.75 -21.06
CA LYS A 302 -26.80 12.92 -21.94
C LYS A 302 -25.97 12.00 -22.83
N THR A 303 -24.87 12.47 -23.41
CA THR A 303 -24.19 11.80 -24.52
C THR A 303 -22.85 11.17 -24.15
N ASN A 304 -22.09 11.73 -23.22
CA ASN A 304 -20.71 11.35 -22.93
C ASN A 304 -20.64 10.09 -22.04
N SER A 305 -19.93 9.06 -22.51
CA SER A 305 -19.80 7.76 -21.83
C SER A 305 -18.95 7.85 -20.55
N LEU A 306 -17.87 8.65 -20.56
CA LEU A 306 -17.02 8.88 -19.41
C LEU A 306 -17.79 9.48 -18.23
N LEU A 307 -18.64 10.50 -18.46
CA LEU A 307 -19.46 11.07 -17.37
C LEU A 307 -20.46 10.08 -16.79
N LYS A 308 -21.01 9.18 -17.63
CA LYS A 308 -21.90 8.11 -17.16
C LYS A 308 -21.15 7.11 -16.27
N GLN A 309 -19.90 6.80 -16.59
CA GLN A 309 -19.02 5.97 -15.77
C GLN A 309 -18.68 6.67 -14.45
N ILE A 310 -18.21 7.93 -14.50
CA ILE A 310 -17.82 8.70 -13.31
C ILE A 310 -18.95 8.78 -12.28
N PHE A 311 -20.20 9.00 -12.72
CA PHE A 311 -21.34 9.15 -11.82
C PHE A 311 -22.19 7.88 -11.65
N ASN A 312 -21.82 6.80 -12.35
CA ASN A 312 -22.49 5.50 -12.34
C ASN A 312 -24.01 5.59 -12.60
N TYR A 313 -24.41 6.19 -13.74
CA TYR A 313 -25.82 6.23 -14.17
C TYR A 313 -25.98 5.83 -15.63
N SER A 314 -27.08 5.15 -15.96
CA SER A 314 -27.39 4.71 -17.33
C SER A 314 -28.44 5.61 -18.00
N THR A 315 -28.24 5.93 -19.28
CA THR A 315 -29.31 6.50 -20.13
C THR A 315 -29.75 5.42 -21.11
N GLY A 316 -30.70 4.57 -20.73
CA GLY A 316 -31.33 3.65 -21.69
C GLY A 316 -31.91 4.42 -22.88
N ILE A 317 -31.41 4.15 -24.08
CA ILE A 317 -32.08 4.49 -25.34
C ILE A 317 -33.12 3.38 -25.55
N SER A 318 -34.35 3.62 -25.08
CA SER A 318 -35.52 2.95 -25.63
C SER A 318 -35.78 3.56 -27.01
N SER A 319 -35.63 2.77 -28.06
CA SER A 319 -36.23 3.07 -29.35
C SER A 319 -37.73 2.80 -29.23
N HIS A 320 -38.51 3.84 -28.95
CA HIS A 320 -39.95 3.78 -29.17
C HIS A 320 -40.23 3.74 -30.67
N GLN A 321 -40.65 2.57 -31.16
CA GLN A 321 -41.75 2.52 -32.11
C GLN A 321 -43.02 2.31 -31.29
N ASP A 322 -43.98 3.20 -31.57
CA ASP A 322 -45.42 3.20 -31.29
C ASP A 322 -46.00 1.92 -30.67
N ASP A 323 -46.64 2.06 -29.50
CA ASP A 323 -48.06 1.74 -29.30
C ASP A 323 -48.53 2.23 -27.92
N GLU A 324 -49.70 2.85 -27.92
CA GLU A 324 -50.45 3.35 -26.77
C GLU A 324 -50.99 2.18 -25.92
N ASP A 325 -50.85 2.22 -24.59
CA ASP A 325 -51.99 2.12 -23.65
C ASP A 325 -51.56 2.06 -22.16
N GLU A 326 -52.52 2.46 -21.34
CA GLU A 326 -52.57 2.74 -19.90
C GLU A 326 -52.06 1.63 -18.95
N SER A 327 -51.47 2.03 -17.83
CA SER A 327 -51.93 1.76 -16.44
C SER A 327 -50.77 1.67 -15.42
N GLU A 328 -51.08 2.15 -14.21
CA GLU A 328 -50.22 2.22 -13.02
C GLU A 328 -49.99 0.85 -12.36
N GLU A 329 -49.01 0.85 -11.45
CA GLU A 329 -48.75 -0.07 -10.33
C GLU A 329 -47.59 -1.08 -10.45
N GLU A 330 -46.91 -1.11 -9.31
CA GLU A 330 -45.86 -1.94 -8.76
C GLU A 330 -45.72 -3.36 -9.33
N GLU A 331 -44.48 -3.83 -9.53
CA GLU A 331 -43.98 -5.04 -8.85
C GLU A 331 -42.53 -5.41 -9.21
N GLU A 332 -41.92 -6.04 -8.21
CA GLU A 332 -40.75 -6.93 -8.21
C GLU A 332 -40.44 -7.66 -9.52
N VAL A 333 -39.15 -7.91 -9.78
CA VAL A 333 -38.76 -9.19 -10.40
C VAL A 333 -37.46 -9.72 -9.78
N LEU A 334 -37.63 -10.77 -8.98
CA LEU A 334 -36.66 -11.85 -8.79
C LEU A 334 -37.15 -13.03 -9.65
N ILE A 335 -36.21 -13.90 -10.09
CA ILE A 335 -36.38 -15.34 -10.45
C ILE A 335 -36.24 -15.77 -11.96
N TYR A 336 -35.02 -16.27 -12.25
CA TYR A 336 -34.60 -17.61 -12.78
C TYR A 336 -34.87 -18.17 -14.20
N SER A 337 -33.81 -18.87 -14.67
CA SER A 337 -33.74 -20.17 -15.40
C SER A 337 -33.92 -20.15 -16.93
N PHE A 338 -33.38 -21.06 -17.77
CA PHE A 338 -32.52 -22.26 -17.67
C PHE A 338 -32.08 -22.63 -19.14
N THR A 339 -30.88 -23.20 -19.29
CA THR A 339 -30.43 -24.24 -20.27
C THR A 339 -30.85 -24.23 -21.77
N ALA A 340 -29.86 -24.42 -22.67
CA ALA A 340 -29.54 -25.73 -23.31
C ALA A 340 -28.85 -25.63 -24.70
N SER A 341 -27.72 -26.34 -24.81
CA SER A 341 -27.22 -27.14 -25.95
C SER A 341 -27.37 -26.67 -27.41
N ALA A 342 -26.22 -26.60 -28.11
CA ALA A 342 -26.09 -27.19 -29.44
C ALA A 342 -24.67 -27.69 -29.70
N ALA A 343 -24.58 -28.97 -30.09
CA ALA A 343 -23.39 -29.73 -30.37
C ALA A 343 -22.84 -29.48 -31.79
N ILE A 344 -21.53 -29.53 -31.97
CA ILE A 344 -20.92 -29.99 -33.23
C ILE A 344 -19.83 -31.01 -32.91
N ARG A 345 -20.06 -32.23 -33.41
CA ARG A 345 -19.12 -33.35 -33.44
C ARG A 345 -18.09 -33.15 -34.54
N SER A 346 -16.82 -33.44 -34.26
CA SER A 346 -15.94 -34.07 -35.25
C SER A 346 -15.05 -35.12 -34.55
N ARG A 347 -14.73 -36.19 -35.29
CA ARG A 347 -14.35 -37.52 -34.81
C ARG A 347 -12.85 -37.80 -34.98
N ILE A 348 -12.29 -38.43 -33.95
CA ILE A 348 -11.30 -39.54 -33.93
C ILE A 348 -9.82 -39.22 -34.26
N ALA A 349 -8.96 -39.45 -33.26
CA ALA A 349 -7.76 -40.30 -33.37
C ALA A 349 -7.38 -40.93 -32.00
N VAL A 350 -6.93 -42.18 -32.04
CA VAL A 350 -6.73 -43.13 -30.94
C VAL A 350 -5.41 -42.87 -30.17
N PRO A 351 -5.33 -43.05 -28.83
CA PRO A 351 -4.05 -42.99 -28.12
C PRO A 351 -3.35 -44.37 -28.06
N TYR A 352 -2.07 -44.38 -28.43
CA TYR A 352 -1.14 -45.50 -28.25
C TYR A 352 -0.86 -45.71 -26.74
N LYS A 353 -1.22 -46.87 -26.18
CA LYS A 353 -0.79 -47.28 -24.82
C LYS A 353 0.60 -47.93 -24.88
N ARG A 354 1.64 -47.27 -24.37
CA ARG A 354 2.89 -47.95 -23.98
C ARG A 354 2.76 -48.46 -22.54
N HIS A 355 2.93 -49.76 -22.34
CA HIS A 355 3.06 -50.37 -21.03
C HIS A 355 4.54 -50.33 -20.61
N TYR A 356 4.86 -49.69 -19.49
CA TYR A 356 6.14 -49.87 -18.82
C TYR A 356 6.00 -50.95 -17.75
N SER A 357 6.90 -51.94 -17.76
CA SER A 357 7.01 -52.97 -16.73
C SER A 357 7.51 -52.34 -15.43
N VAL A 358 6.75 -52.46 -14.34
CA VAL A 358 7.19 -52.06 -13.00
C VAL A 358 8.08 -53.18 -12.46
N ALA A 359 9.38 -52.95 -12.43
CA ALA A 359 10.30 -53.78 -11.65
C ALA A 359 10.09 -53.46 -10.16
N ASN A 360 9.88 -54.49 -9.35
CA ASN A 360 9.81 -54.38 -7.89
C ASN A 360 11.19 -53.97 -7.34
N VAL A 361 11.45 -52.67 -7.23
CA VAL A 361 12.63 -52.14 -6.55
C VAL A 361 12.30 -52.04 -5.06
N THR A 362 13.01 -52.82 -4.25
CA THR A 362 12.88 -52.79 -2.79
C THR A 362 13.62 -51.57 -2.24
N ILE A 363 12.89 -50.57 -1.76
CA ILE A 363 13.42 -49.31 -1.23
C ILE A 363 13.99 -49.54 0.19
N PRO A 364 15.22 -49.07 0.51
CA PRO A 364 15.82 -49.21 1.85
C PRO A 364 14.97 -48.60 2.97
N ALA A 365 15.03 -49.17 4.18
CA ALA A 365 14.20 -48.76 5.32
C ALA A 365 14.37 -47.29 5.74
N THR A 366 15.49 -46.65 5.42
CA THR A 366 15.75 -45.22 5.66
C THR A 366 14.93 -44.28 4.77
N HIS A 367 14.32 -44.79 3.69
CA HIS A 367 13.47 -44.04 2.77
C HIS A 367 11.96 -44.22 3.02
N LYS A 368 11.55 -44.92 4.10
CA LYS A 368 10.13 -45.27 4.30
C LYS A 368 9.22 -44.13 4.76
N ARG A 369 9.75 -42.99 5.20
CA ARG A 369 8.96 -41.81 5.58
C ARG A 369 9.64 -40.54 5.06
N SER A 370 9.34 -40.21 3.81
CA SER A 370 9.68 -38.92 3.22
C SER A 370 8.53 -37.95 3.45
N PHE A 371 8.81 -36.75 3.94
CA PHE A 371 7.84 -35.67 4.17
C PHE A 371 8.18 -34.49 3.27
N GLY A 372 7.23 -33.59 3.01
CA GLY A 372 7.46 -32.44 2.10
C GLY A 372 8.30 -31.33 2.71
N GLN A 373 8.58 -31.40 4.00
CA GLN A 373 9.54 -30.53 4.68
C GLN A 373 10.45 -31.33 5.64
N PRO A 374 11.57 -30.74 6.10
CA PRO A 374 12.43 -31.38 7.08
C PRO A 374 11.69 -31.77 8.37
N THR A 375 12.02 -32.92 8.93
CA THR A 375 11.58 -33.38 10.26
C THR A 375 12.77 -33.86 11.07
N TYR A 376 12.64 -34.03 12.38
CA TYR A 376 13.72 -34.59 13.20
C TYR A 376 14.12 -36.03 12.79
N ILE A 377 13.23 -36.76 12.10
CA ILE A 377 13.48 -38.11 11.60
C ILE A 377 14.27 -38.05 10.29
N THR A 378 13.88 -37.15 9.37
CA THR A 378 14.52 -37.05 8.05
C THR A 378 15.78 -36.20 8.06
N HIS A 379 15.88 -35.22 8.97
CA HIS A 379 16.97 -34.26 9.07
C HIS A 379 17.42 -34.06 10.54
N PRO A 380 17.93 -35.11 11.22
CA PRO A 380 18.31 -35.05 12.63
C PRO A 380 19.45 -34.05 12.93
N ASN A 381 20.23 -33.65 11.92
CA ASN A 381 21.28 -32.63 12.06
C ASN A 381 20.74 -31.20 12.02
N LEU A 382 19.56 -30.99 11.43
CA LEU A 382 18.89 -29.69 11.31
C LEU A 382 17.84 -29.50 12.41
N MET A 383 17.13 -30.57 12.74
CA MET A 383 15.94 -30.56 13.61
C MET A 383 16.12 -31.53 14.78
N LYS A 384 15.92 -31.03 16.01
CA LYS A 384 15.91 -31.84 17.23
C LYS A 384 14.55 -32.51 17.42
N LYS A 385 14.51 -33.63 18.16
CA LYS A 385 13.25 -34.29 18.54
C LYS A 385 12.34 -33.31 19.29
N GLY A 386 11.07 -33.22 18.89
CA GLY A 386 10.09 -32.30 19.44
C GLY A 386 9.99 -30.95 18.71
N GLN A 387 10.87 -30.67 17.75
CA GLN A 387 10.77 -29.51 16.86
C GLN A 387 9.88 -29.79 15.65
N VAL A 388 9.13 -28.77 15.25
CA VAL A 388 8.27 -28.76 14.04
C VAL A 388 8.98 -28.03 12.91
N THR A 389 9.70 -26.94 13.23
CA THR A 389 10.61 -26.23 12.34
C THR A 389 11.94 -26.00 13.06
N PRO A 390 13.05 -25.73 12.35
CA PRO A 390 14.36 -25.67 13.00
C PRO A 390 14.40 -24.53 14.02
N GLY A 391 14.63 -24.86 15.28
CA GLY A 391 14.60 -23.90 16.39
C GLY A 391 13.28 -23.83 17.17
N PHE A 392 12.16 -24.26 16.59
CA PHE A 392 10.82 -24.09 17.18
C PHE A 392 10.18 -25.43 17.55
N THR A 393 9.68 -25.53 18.79
CA THR A 393 9.05 -26.75 19.31
C THR A 393 7.56 -26.82 18.96
N ALA A 394 7.00 -28.03 18.98
CA ALA A 394 5.55 -28.21 18.88
C ALA A 394 4.79 -27.43 19.97
N ASP A 395 5.36 -27.36 21.18
CA ASP A 395 4.79 -26.61 22.30
C ASP A 395 4.76 -25.09 22.03
N GLU A 396 5.75 -24.53 21.35
CA GLU A 396 5.75 -23.10 21.01
C GLU A 396 4.64 -22.78 19.99
N TYR A 397 4.47 -23.61 18.96
CA TYR A 397 3.35 -23.48 18.02
C TYR A 397 2.00 -23.68 18.70
N GLU A 398 1.89 -24.62 19.65
CA GLU A 398 0.69 -24.81 20.47
C GLU A 398 0.39 -23.58 21.33
N GLN A 399 1.41 -22.95 21.90
CA GLN A 399 1.26 -21.73 22.69
C GLN A 399 0.78 -20.56 21.84
N ARG A 400 1.27 -20.42 20.61
CA ARG A 400 0.82 -19.37 19.65
C ARG A 400 -0.67 -19.51 19.36
N ARG A 401 -1.11 -20.72 18.97
CA ARG A 401 -2.54 -21.00 18.72
C ARG A 401 -3.39 -20.83 19.99
N SER A 402 -2.91 -21.29 21.13
CA SER A 402 -3.60 -21.12 22.41
C SER A 402 -3.73 -19.65 22.80
N ASN A 403 -2.70 -18.82 22.55
CA ASN A 403 -2.76 -17.38 22.81
C ASN A 403 -3.75 -16.69 21.88
N LEU A 404 -3.72 -17.02 20.58
CA LEU A 404 -4.73 -16.55 19.62
C LEU A 404 -6.14 -16.87 20.09
N ILE A 405 -6.44 -18.14 20.38
CA ILE A 405 -7.80 -18.55 20.77
C ILE A 405 -8.28 -17.88 22.07
N LYS A 406 -7.38 -17.53 22.99
CA LYS A 406 -7.73 -16.81 24.22
C LYS A 406 -8.16 -15.37 23.99
N THR A 407 -7.71 -14.73 22.90
CA THR A 407 -8.12 -13.35 22.60
C THR A 407 -9.47 -13.28 21.89
N LEU A 408 -10.00 -14.40 21.40
CA LEU A 408 -11.25 -14.44 20.65
C LEU A 408 -12.45 -14.69 21.60
N PRO A 409 -13.65 -14.19 21.27
CA PRO A 409 -14.87 -14.49 22.02
C PRO A 409 -15.21 -15.99 22.01
N GLU A 410 -16.13 -16.44 22.86
CA GLU A 410 -16.68 -17.80 22.73
C GLU A 410 -17.39 -17.96 21.37
N ASP A 411 -17.58 -19.21 20.93
CA ASP A 411 -18.20 -19.50 19.63
C ASP A 411 -17.46 -18.90 18.41
N SER A 412 -16.12 -18.84 18.52
CA SER A 412 -15.23 -18.38 17.46
C SER A 412 -14.60 -19.52 16.68
N VAL A 413 -14.34 -19.28 15.39
CA VAL A 413 -13.50 -20.14 14.55
C VAL A 413 -12.48 -19.31 13.78
N VAL A 414 -11.24 -19.80 13.73
CA VAL A 414 -10.17 -19.23 12.91
C VAL A 414 -10.01 -20.07 11.65
N ILE A 415 -9.91 -19.42 10.49
CA ILE A 415 -9.58 -20.05 9.20
C ILE A 415 -8.35 -19.34 8.65
N CYS A 416 -7.22 -20.03 8.66
CA CYS A 416 -5.95 -19.51 8.16
C CYS A 416 -5.51 -20.31 6.92
N LEU A 417 -5.32 -19.62 5.79
CA LEU A 417 -4.97 -20.23 4.51
C LEU A 417 -3.46 -20.22 4.29
N GLY A 418 -2.92 -21.36 3.86
CA GLY A 418 -1.60 -21.42 3.25
C GLY A 418 -1.65 -20.95 1.79
N TYR A 419 -0.51 -20.49 1.28
CA TYR A 419 -0.36 -20.16 -0.12
C TYR A 419 -0.33 -21.41 -1.00
N GLY A 420 -0.80 -21.25 -2.24
CA GLY A 420 -0.62 -22.19 -3.34
C GLY A 420 0.68 -21.91 -4.10
N THR A 421 1.01 -22.80 -5.03
CA THR A 421 2.22 -22.68 -5.85
C THR A 421 2.10 -21.52 -6.85
N ARG A 422 3.13 -20.66 -6.92
CA ARG A 422 3.24 -19.59 -7.93
C ARG A 422 4.13 -20.02 -9.09
N TYR A 423 3.73 -19.64 -10.30
CA TYR A 423 4.41 -20.01 -11.53
C TYR A 423 5.12 -18.81 -12.16
N MET A 424 6.39 -19.00 -12.54
CA MET A 424 7.18 -18.05 -13.31
C MET A 424 6.75 -18.05 -14.77
N THR A 425 6.55 -19.23 -15.34
CA THR A 425 5.96 -19.41 -16.68
C THR A 425 5.44 -20.82 -16.82
N ASN A 426 4.24 -20.99 -17.39
CA ASN A 426 3.60 -22.29 -17.58
C ASN A 426 3.65 -23.13 -16.27
N ASN A 427 4.27 -24.31 -16.29
CA ASN A 427 4.42 -25.20 -15.14
C ASN A 427 5.80 -25.08 -14.43
N ILE A 428 6.54 -23.99 -14.64
CA ILE A 428 7.80 -23.71 -13.95
C ILE A 428 7.48 -22.78 -12.78
N PHE A 429 7.67 -23.29 -11.55
CA PHE A 429 7.33 -22.57 -10.33
C PHE A 429 8.47 -21.72 -9.78
N TYR A 430 8.11 -20.67 -9.04
CA TYR A 430 9.02 -19.95 -8.16
C TYR A 430 9.37 -20.81 -6.93
N PRO A 431 10.49 -20.55 -6.23
CA PRO A 431 10.69 -21.09 -4.90
C PRO A 431 9.47 -20.81 -4.00
N PHE A 432 8.99 -21.85 -3.31
CA PHE A 432 7.81 -21.72 -2.46
C PHE A 432 8.15 -20.91 -1.19
N HIS A 433 7.26 -19.98 -0.87
CA HIS A 433 7.28 -19.21 0.37
C HIS A 433 5.85 -19.22 0.92
N GLN A 434 5.70 -19.43 2.22
CA GLN A 434 4.42 -19.67 2.87
C GLN A 434 3.80 -18.37 3.36
N ASN A 435 2.47 -18.32 3.47
CA ASN A 435 1.79 -17.26 4.21
C ASN A 435 2.37 -17.19 5.64
N THR A 436 2.84 -16.02 6.06
CA THR A 436 3.61 -15.86 7.30
C THR A 436 2.76 -16.07 8.56
N ASP A 437 1.46 -15.76 8.52
CA ASP A 437 0.54 -16.07 9.64
C ASP A 437 0.25 -17.57 9.73
N PHE A 438 0.02 -18.24 8.60
CA PHE A 438 -0.13 -19.69 8.54
C PHE A 438 1.14 -20.40 9.04
N TRP A 439 2.30 -19.93 8.59
CA TRP A 439 3.60 -20.40 9.07
C TRP A 439 3.76 -20.14 10.57
N TYR A 440 3.40 -18.97 11.07
CA TYR A 440 3.51 -18.62 12.49
C TYR A 440 2.67 -19.53 13.37
N LEU A 441 1.45 -19.87 12.95
CA LEU A 441 0.49 -20.66 13.73
C LEU A 441 0.76 -22.18 13.69
N CYS A 442 1.37 -22.71 12.63
CA CYS A 442 1.59 -24.16 12.53
C CYS A 442 2.94 -24.63 11.98
N GLY A 443 3.73 -23.80 11.30
CA GLY A 443 5.03 -24.18 10.75
C GLY A 443 4.98 -25.14 9.56
N TYR A 444 3.81 -25.32 8.95
CA TYR A 444 3.60 -26.20 7.80
C TYR A 444 3.98 -25.48 6.49
N ASN A 445 4.85 -26.11 5.69
CA ASN A 445 5.53 -25.49 4.54
C ASN A 445 5.30 -26.21 3.21
N GLU A 446 4.07 -26.65 2.97
CA GLU A 446 3.67 -27.19 1.68
C GLU A 446 2.46 -26.38 1.17
N PRO A 447 2.30 -26.28 -0.17
CA PRO A 447 1.24 -25.50 -0.77
C PRO A 447 -0.14 -26.13 -0.57
N ASP A 448 -1.17 -25.35 -0.91
CA ASP A 448 -2.57 -25.80 -1.00
C ASP A 448 -3.07 -26.43 0.31
N ALA A 449 -2.79 -25.72 1.41
CA ALA A 449 -3.13 -26.12 2.76
C ALA A 449 -4.00 -25.09 3.50
N ALA A 450 -4.72 -25.53 4.52
CA ALA A 450 -5.47 -24.65 5.43
C ALA A 450 -5.49 -25.19 6.86
N LEU A 451 -5.59 -24.27 7.81
CA LEU A 451 -5.65 -24.51 9.25
C LEU A 451 -6.96 -23.93 9.76
N ILE A 452 -7.77 -24.76 10.42
CA ILE A 452 -8.98 -24.33 11.11
C ILE A 452 -8.84 -24.57 12.60
N LEU A 453 -9.09 -23.53 13.41
CA LEU A 453 -9.10 -23.62 14.88
C LEU A 453 -10.51 -23.32 15.38
N GLU A 454 -11.22 -24.36 15.78
CA GLU A 454 -12.58 -24.28 16.32
C GLU A 454 -12.52 -24.14 17.83
N LYS A 455 -12.82 -22.94 18.38
CA LYS A 455 -12.78 -22.71 19.84
C LYS A 455 -13.80 -23.60 20.54
N ASN A 456 -13.41 -24.21 21.65
CA ASN A 456 -14.26 -25.12 22.41
C ASN A 456 -13.86 -25.21 23.89
N LYS A 457 -14.67 -25.92 24.69
CA LYS A 457 -14.45 -26.09 26.13
C LYS A 457 -13.49 -27.23 26.49
N SER A 458 -12.72 -27.76 25.53
CA SER A 458 -11.72 -28.78 25.81
C SER A 458 -10.57 -28.21 26.65
N LYS A 459 -9.72 -29.06 27.23
CA LYS A 459 -8.52 -28.62 27.94
C LYS A 459 -7.55 -27.82 27.06
N LYS A 460 -7.54 -28.11 25.74
CA LYS A 460 -6.76 -27.38 24.72
C LYS A 460 -7.38 -26.01 24.38
N GLY A 461 -8.68 -25.83 24.65
CA GLY A 461 -9.44 -24.61 24.35
C GLY A 461 -9.91 -24.50 22.90
N TYR A 462 -9.46 -25.40 22.01
CA TYR A 462 -9.88 -25.46 20.62
C TYR A 462 -9.65 -26.85 20.03
N LYS A 463 -10.25 -27.12 18.87
CA LYS A 463 -9.95 -28.27 18.00
C LYS A 463 -9.21 -27.76 16.77
N GLN A 464 -8.07 -28.37 16.47
CA GLN A 464 -7.23 -28.07 15.31
C GLN A 464 -7.54 -29.03 14.17
N THR A 465 -7.99 -28.49 13.04
CA THR A 465 -8.23 -29.24 11.80
C THR A 465 -7.30 -28.73 10.70
N MET A 466 -6.57 -29.63 10.03
CA MET A 466 -5.72 -29.27 8.89
C MET A 466 -6.19 -29.88 7.57
N PHE A 467 -6.10 -29.12 6.50
CA PHE A 467 -6.38 -29.56 5.14
C PHE A 467 -5.07 -29.54 4.37
N VAL A 468 -4.65 -30.68 3.83
CA VAL A 468 -3.33 -30.84 3.21
C VAL A 468 -3.41 -31.69 1.95
N LEU A 469 -2.40 -31.60 1.09
CA LEU A 469 -2.26 -32.52 -0.03
C LEU A 469 -2.08 -33.96 0.47
N PRO A 470 -2.88 -34.94 -0.01
CA PRO A 470 -2.67 -36.33 0.34
C PRO A 470 -1.36 -36.86 -0.28
N LYS A 471 -0.85 -37.92 0.36
CA LYS A 471 0.21 -38.76 -0.23
C LYS A 471 -0.24 -39.26 -1.60
N ASN A 472 0.55 -39.01 -2.63
CA ASN A 472 0.25 -39.42 -4.01
C ASN A 472 1.57 -39.77 -4.71
N ALA A 473 1.81 -41.06 -4.93
CA ALA A 473 3.08 -41.54 -5.48
C ALA A 473 3.38 -40.98 -6.89
N HIS A 474 2.36 -40.70 -7.70
CA HIS A 474 2.59 -40.10 -9.01
C HIS A 474 2.97 -38.63 -8.90
N ALA A 475 2.25 -37.85 -8.09
CA ALA A 475 2.57 -36.44 -7.91
C ALA A 475 3.90 -36.25 -7.16
N GLU A 476 4.20 -37.08 -6.16
CA GLU A 476 5.46 -37.03 -5.40
C GLU A 476 6.69 -37.40 -6.25
N LEU A 477 6.49 -38.11 -7.36
CA LEU A 477 7.55 -38.32 -8.36
C LEU A 477 7.96 -37.02 -9.07
N TRP A 478 7.02 -36.09 -9.24
CA TRP A 478 7.23 -34.83 -9.96
C TRP A 478 7.55 -33.66 -9.02
N ASP A 479 6.74 -33.50 -7.97
CA ASP A 479 6.76 -32.32 -7.09
C ASP A 479 7.65 -32.54 -5.86
N GLY A 480 8.06 -33.79 -5.63
CA GLY A 480 8.69 -34.21 -4.40
C GLY A 480 7.71 -34.69 -3.32
N PRO A 481 8.23 -35.17 -2.18
CA PRO A 481 7.43 -35.81 -1.15
C PRO A 481 6.39 -34.87 -0.54
N ARG A 482 5.28 -35.42 -0.04
CA ARG A 482 4.25 -34.67 0.70
C ARG A 482 4.16 -35.09 2.15
N THR A 483 3.85 -34.22 3.10
CA THR A 483 3.67 -34.67 4.49
C THR A 483 2.45 -35.58 4.63
N GLY A 484 1.34 -35.22 3.97
CA GLY A 484 0.10 -35.99 3.98
C GLY A 484 -0.65 -35.95 5.31
N ILE A 485 -1.86 -36.52 5.31
CA ILE A 485 -2.83 -36.44 6.40
C ILE A 485 -2.28 -36.96 7.74
N GLU A 486 -1.63 -38.12 7.74
CA GLU A 486 -1.11 -38.71 8.97
C GLU A 486 0.10 -37.92 9.49
N GLY A 487 0.92 -37.36 8.60
CA GLY A 487 2.01 -36.46 9.00
C GLY A 487 1.49 -35.16 9.63
N ALA A 488 0.40 -34.60 9.12
CA ALA A 488 -0.26 -33.42 9.71
C ALA A 488 -0.67 -33.66 11.17
N LYS A 489 -1.16 -34.87 11.50
CA LYS A 489 -1.48 -35.25 12.88
C LYS A 489 -0.24 -35.52 13.72
N GLU A 490 0.66 -36.38 13.23
CA GLU A 490 1.83 -36.86 13.97
C GLU A 490 2.87 -35.76 14.25
N ILE A 491 3.04 -34.80 13.33
CA ILE A 491 4.11 -33.79 13.38
C ILE A 491 3.57 -32.42 13.82
N PHE A 492 2.41 -32.01 13.27
CA PHE A 492 1.87 -30.66 13.47
C PHE A 492 0.77 -30.59 14.55
N GLY A 493 0.46 -31.73 15.18
CA GLY A 493 -0.47 -31.79 16.30
C GLY A 493 -1.93 -31.55 15.92
N ALA A 494 -2.29 -31.76 14.66
CA ALA A 494 -3.68 -31.64 14.21
C ALA A 494 -4.54 -32.72 14.89
N ASP A 495 -5.67 -32.29 15.48
CA ASP A 495 -6.66 -33.20 16.06
C ASP A 495 -7.37 -33.97 14.94
N GLU A 496 -7.67 -33.28 13.84
CA GLU A 496 -8.18 -33.85 12.60
C GLU A 496 -7.37 -33.35 11.40
N ALA A 497 -7.25 -34.20 10.37
CA ALA A 497 -6.66 -33.79 9.11
C ALA A 497 -7.35 -34.45 7.92
N TYR A 498 -7.47 -33.71 6.82
CA TYR A 498 -8.20 -34.10 5.62
C TYR A 498 -7.44 -33.73 4.34
N GLU A 499 -7.85 -34.33 3.23
CA GLU A 499 -7.41 -33.90 1.91
C GLU A 499 -7.87 -32.47 1.64
N ASN A 500 -7.02 -31.67 0.99
CA ASN A 500 -7.32 -30.27 0.68
C ASN A 500 -8.61 -30.07 -0.15
N THR A 501 -8.98 -31.04 -1.00
CA THR A 501 -10.25 -31.03 -1.76
C THR A 501 -11.50 -31.01 -0.87
N LYS A 502 -11.39 -31.41 0.40
CA LYS A 502 -12.49 -31.39 1.38
C LYS A 502 -12.62 -30.05 2.09
N PHE A 503 -11.73 -29.09 1.83
CA PHE A 503 -11.73 -27.80 2.48
C PHE A 503 -13.02 -27.01 2.19
N ILE A 504 -13.42 -26.86 0.92
CA ILE A 504 -14.61 -26.07 0.56
C ILE A 504 -15.91 -26.59 1.21
N PRO A 505 -16.22 -27.91 1.17
CA PRO A 505 -17.36 -28.44 1.92
C PRO A 505 -17.28 -28.19 3.43
N TYR A 506 -16.08 -28.29 4.02
CA TYR A 506 -15.90 -28.06 5.46
C TYR A 506 -16.06 -26.58 5.82
N LEU A 507 -15.49 -25.68 5.00
CA LEU A 507 -15.61 -24.24 5.13
C LEU A 507 -17.08 -23.80 5.16
N LYS A 508 -17.89 -24.29 4.20
CA LYS A 508 -19.35 -24.03 4.16
C LYS A 508 -20.05 -24.42 5.46
N LYS A 509 -19.67 -25.56 6.04
CA LYS A 509 -20.24 -26.04 7.31
C LYS A 509 -19.84 -25.13 8.46
N VAL A 510 -18.55 -24.83 8.57
CA VAL A 510 -17.98 -24.03 9.67
C VAL A 510 -18.56 -22.62 9.69
N ILE A 511 -18.61 -21.96 8.54
CA ILE A 511 -19.16 -20.60 8.40
C ILE A 511 -20.61 -20.53 8.90
N GLY A 512 -21.44 -21.55 8.64
CA GLY A 512 -22.82 -21.58 9.12
C GLY A 512 -22.99 -22.08 10.56
N THR A 513 -21.92 -22.45 11.26
CA THR A 513 -21.98 -23.04 12.60
C THR A 513 -21.57 -22.08 13.71
N TYR A 514 -20.64 -21.17 13.44
CA TYR A 514 -20.03 -20.29 14.45
C TYR A 514 -20.49 -18.84 14.30
N LYS A 515 -20.70 -18.15 15.42
CA LYS A 515 -21.05 -16.71 15.42
C LYS A 515 -19.91 -15.82 14.92
N HIS A 516 -18.66 -16.12 15.30
CA HIS A 516 -17.50 -15.30 14.96
C HIS A 516 -16.52 -16.08 14.07
N VAL A 517 -16.33 -15.62 12.83
CA VAL A 517 -15.43 -16.27 11.86
C VAL A 517 -14.23 -15.36 11.61
N PHE A 518 -13.03 -15.77 12.01
CA PHE A 518 -11.80 -14.99 11.79
C PHE A 518 -11.05 -15.53 10.59
N MET A 519 -10.99 -14.74 9.52
CA MET A 519 -10.41 -15.15 8.24
C MET A 519 -10.05 -13.93 7.39
N ASP A 520 -8.87 -13.94 6.78
CA ASP A 520 -8.48 -12.90 5.82
C ASP A 520 -8.93 -13.25 4.40
N SER A 521 -9.23 -12.22 3.60
CA SER A 521 -9.46 -12.39 2.17
C SER A 521 -8.16 -12.89 1.50
N PRO A 522 -8.22 -13.92 0.64
CA PRO A 522 -7.02 -14.46 -0.01
C PRO A 522 -6.34 -13.48 -1.00
N GLY A 523 -6.97 -12.34 -1.29
CA GLY A 523 -6.47 -11.33 -2.22
C GLY A 523 -6.19 -11.91 -3.61
N ASN A 524 -5.01 -11.58 -4.15
CA ASN A 524 -4.49 -12.06 -5.43
C ASN A 524 -3.56 -13.27 -5.31
N MET A 525 -3.26 -13.71 -4.08
CA MET A 525 -2.35 -14.83 -3.88
C MET A 525 -3.08 -16.16 -4.12
N PRO A 526 -2.48 -17.13 -4.83
CA PRO A 526 -3.05 -18.46 -4.95
C PRO A 526 -3.25 -19.07 -3.56
N THR A 527 -4.42 -19.65 -3.30
CA THR A 527 -4.77 -20.34 -2.04
C THR A 527 -5.82 -21.40 -2.35
N LEU A 528 -6.30 -22.14 -1.36
CA LEU A 528 -7.43 -23.08 -1.55
C LEU A 528 -8.76 -22.42 -1.95
N ILE A 529 -8.84 -21.08 -1.98
CA ILE A 529 -10.04 -20.31 -2.32
C ILE A 529 -9.75 -19.39 -3.54
N SER A 530 -8.73 -19.68 -4.34
CA SER A 530 -8.37 -18.83 -5.47
C SER A 530 -9.28 -18.94 -6.70
N ASP A 531 -10.28 -19.84 -6.70
CA ASP A 531 -11.25 -19.92 -7.81
C ASP A 531 -12.41 -18.92 -7.63
N GLU A 532 -12.85 -18.37 -8.76
CA GLU A 532 -13.89 -17.32 -8.83
C GLU A 532 -15.24 -17.83 -8.28
N SER A 533 -15.51 -19.14 -8.39
CA SER A 533 -16.69 -19.78 -7.82
C SER A 533 -16.70 -19.80 -6.29
N THR A 534 -15.54 -19.91 -5.66
CA THR A 534 -15.40 -19.95 -4.19
C THR A 534 -15.36 -18.53 -3.63
N LYS A 535 -14.78 -17.56 -4.35
CA LYS A 535 -14.94 -16.12 -4.05
C LYS A 535 -16.41 -15.72 -4.07
N ASN A 536 -17.12 -16.04 -5.16
CA ASN A 536 -18.56 -15.79 -5.28
C ASN A 536 -19.37 -16.52 -4.21
N LEU A 537 -19.01 -17.74 -3.82
CA LEU A 537 -19.69 -18.47 -2.74
C LEU A 537 -19.51 -17.77 -1.38
N ILE A 538 -18.33 -17.19 -1.13
CA ILE A 538 -18.09 -16.39 0.05
C ILE A 538 -18.92 -15.11 -0.02
N GLU A 539 -18.96 -14.43 -1.16
CA GLU A 539 -19.70 -13.18 -1.34
C GLU A 539 -21.24 -13.34 -1.34
N THR A 540 -21.76 -14.47 -1.83
CA THR A 540 -23.21 -14.70 -2.02
C THR A 540 -23.86 -15.55 -0.92
N GLY A 541 -23.08 -16.35 -0.20
CA GLY A 541 -23.57 -17.28 0.82
C GLY A 541 -23.42 -16.79 2.27
N LEU A 542 -22.73 -15.68 2.48
CA LEU A 542 -22.48 -15.10 3.79
C LEU A 542 -23.35 -13.86 4.01
N LYS A 543 -23.96 -13.76 5.19
CA LYS A 543 -24.10 -12.45 5.82
C LYS A 543 -22.67 -11.97 6.10
N ILE A 544 -22.17 -11.05 5.29
CA ILE A 544 -20.78 -10.53 5.30
C ILE A 544 -20.35 -10.02 6.69
N GLN A 545 -21.30 -9.68 7.57
CA GLN A 545 -21.10 -9.17 8.94
C GLN A 545 -20.42 -10.12 9.94
N SER A 546 -20.18 -11.40 9.61
CA SER A 546 -19.62 -12.40 10.55
C SER A 546 -18.15 -12.74 10.34
N ILE A 547 -17.53 -12.27 9.24
CA ILE A 547 -16.10 -12.49 8.96
C ILE A 547 -15.28 -11.32 9.47
N LEU A 548 -14.43 -11.59 10.44
CA LEU A 548 -13.52 -10.64 11.06
C LEU A 548 -12.09 -10.88 10.56
N PRO A 549 -11.28 -9.81 10.38
CA PRO A 549 -9.90 -9.93 9.92
C PRO A 549 -9.06 -10.71 10.94
N LEU A 550 -8.24 -11.65 10.45
CA LEU A 550 -7.38 -12.49 11.27
C LEU A 550 -5.97 -11.90 11.38
N SER A 551 -5.44 -11.35 10.28
CA SER A 551 -4.07 -10.82 10.16
C SER A 551 -3.70 -9.92 11.33
N LYS A 552 -4.51 -8.88 11.60
CA LYS A 552 -4.27 -7.92 12.69
C LYS A 552 -4.08 -8.59 14.06
N ILE A 553 -4.90 -9.60 14.38
CA ILE A 553 -4.83 -10.32 15.67
C ILE A 553 -3.58 -11.20 15.73
N VAL A 554 -3.20 -11.84 14.63
CA VAL A 554 -1.97 -12.64 14.57
C VAL A 554 -0.74 -11.74 14.64
N GLN A 555 -0.77 -10.56 14.02
CA GLN A 555 0.30 -9.56 14.10
C GLN A 555 0.52 -9.05 15.53
N GLU A 556 -0.54 -8.84 16.32
CA GLU A 556 -0.38 -8.52 17.76
C GLU A 556 0.41 -9.60 18.51
N LEU A 557 0.26 -10.88 18.14
CA LEU A 557 1.05 -11.97 18.72
C LEU A 557 2.49 -11.98 18.18
N ARG A 558 2.69 -11.70 16.88
CA ARG A 558 4.00 -11.62 16.23
C ARG A 558 4.82 -10.41 16.68
N MET A 559 4.19 -9.41 17.29
CA MET A 559 4.84 -8.16 17.69
C MET A 559 5.97 -8.39 18.71
N ILE A 560 5.70 -9.19 19.73
CA ILE A 560 6.65 -9.47 20.82
C ILE A 560 7.32 -10.82 20.56
N LYS A 561 8.57 -10.77 20.09
CA LYS A 561 9.30 -11.98 19.67
C LYS A 561 9.64 -12.87 20.86
N SER A 562 9.41 -14.17 20.72
CA SER A 562 9.87 -15.20 21.66
C SER A 562 11.40 -15.30 21.66
N PRO A 563 12.01 -15.91 22.70
CA PRO A 563 13.45 -16.17 22.70
C PRO A 563 13.92 -16.99 21.48
N SER A 564 13.10 -17.92 20.99
CA SER A 564 13.40 -18.73 19.80
C SER A 564 13.38 -17.88 18.53
N GLU A 565 12.44 -16.93 18.44
CA GLU A 565 12.32 -15.99 17.32
C GLU A 565 13.51 -15.03 17.29
N ILE A 566 13.88 -14.45 18.43
CA ILE A 566 15.06 -13.58 18.54
C ILE A 566 16.33 -14.34 18.15
N GLU A 567 16.48 -15.61 18.54
CA GLU A 567 17.64 -16.41 18.14
C GLU A 567 17.64 -16.68 16.62
N ALA A 568 16.49 -16.96 16.00
CA ALA A 568 16.39 -17.12 14.54
C ALA A 568 16.77 -15.81 13.81
N MET A 569 16.24 -14.67 14.25
CA MET A 569 16.58 -13.35 13.70
C MET A 569 18.05 -12.99 13.91
N LYS A 570 18.63 -13.35 15.06
CA LYS A 570 20.06 -13.19 15.33
C LYS A 570 20.92 -14.01 14.38
N GLN A 571 20.54 -15.26 14.09
CA GLN A 571 21.24 -16.07 13.10
C GLN A 571 21.13 -15.45 11.71
N SER A 572 19.93 -14.99 11.32
CA SER A 572 19.70 -14.28 10.06
C SER A 572 20.62 -13.05 9.93
N GLY A 573 20.63 -12.17 10.94
CA GLY A 573 21.50 -11.00 11.00
C GLY A 573 23.00 -11.34 10.96
N LEU A 574 23.45 -12.38 11.67
CA LEU A 574 24.84 -12.83 11.68
C LEU A 574 25.30 -13.38 10.32
N ILE A 575 24.43 -14.16 9.65
CA ILE A 575 24.70 -14.70 8.32
C ILE A 575 24.86 -13.55 7.32
N SER A 576 23.89 -12.62 7.29
CA SER A 576 23.92 -11.43 6.44
C SER A 576 25.13 -10.55 6.74
N SER A 577 25.47 -10.36 8.03
CA SER A 577 26.67 -9.59 8.42
C SER A 577 27.95 -10.16 7.82
N LYS A 578 28.10 -11.49 7.86
CA LYS A 578 29.27 -12.16 7.24
C LYS A 578 29.25 -12.05 5.72
N ALA A 579 28.06 -12.05 5.10
CA ALA A 579 27.94 -11.84 3.66
C ALA A 579 28.34 -10.41 3.25
N PHE A 580 27.96 -9.39 4.02
CA PHE A 580 28.43 -8.02 3.82
C PHE A 580 29.94 -7.89 3.90
N VAL A 581 30.57 -8.49 4.91
CA VAL A 581 32.04 -8.47 5.04
C VAL A 581 32.71 -9.05 3.80
N GLU A 582 32.22 -10.18 3.30
CA GLU A 582 32.77 -10.81 2.10
C GLU A 582 32.41 -10.06 0.81
N ALA A 583 31.27 -9.36 0.76
CA ALA A 583 30.90 -8.48 -0.33
C ALA A 583 31.80 -7.23 -0.39
N MET A 584 32.07 -6.58 0.75
CA MET A 584 33.00 -5.45 0.87
C MET A 584 34.40 -5.83 0.41
N LYS A 585 34.94 -6.95 0.90
CA LYS A 585 36.25 -7.50 0.47
C LYS A 585 36.34 -7.79 -1.02
N TRP A 586 35.23 -8.19 -1.63
CA TRP A 586 35.19 -8.59 -3.04
C TRP A 586 34.93 -7.42 -3.99
N THR A 587 34.42 -6.30 -3.46
CA THR A 587 34.11 -5.11 -4.25
C THR A 587 35.39 -4.47 -4.80
N LYS A 588 35.38 -4.16 -6.09
CA LYS A 588 36.44 -3.40 -6.76
C LYS A 588 35.90 -2.73 -8.03
N PRO A 589 36.54 -1.67 -8.55
CA PRO A 589 36.12 -1.06 -9.82
C PRO A 589 36.11 -2.07 -10.97
N GLY A 590 35.11 -1.96 -11.84
CA GLY A 590 34.95 -2.78 -13.05
C GLY A 590 34.16 -4.08 -12.87
N ILE A 591 33.73 -4.43 -11.65
CA ILE A 591 32.69 -5.46 -11.47
C ILE A 591 31.30 -4.83 -11.66
N THR A 592 30.28 -5.64 -11.86
CA THR A 592 28.90 -5.16 -11.98
C THR A 592 28.10 -5.28 -10.68
N GLU A 593 27.04 -4.51 -10.56
CA GLU A 593 26.04 -4.63 -9.48
C GLU A 593 25.48 -6.06 -9.42
N ALA A 594 25.16 -6.67 -10.56
CA ALA A 594 24.69 -8.06 -10.65
C ALA A 594 25.72 -9.07 -10.12
N GLN A 595 27.01 -8.83 -10.38
CA GLN A 595 28.09 -9.67 -9.86
C GLN A 595 28.17 -9.58 -8.32
N LEU A 596 28.02 -8.37 -7.77
CA LEU A 596 28.00 -8.15 -6.33
C LEU A 596 26.75 -8.76 -5.66
N TRP A 597 25.58 -8.67 -6.30
CA TRP A 597 24.38 -9.41 -5.91
C TRP A 597 24.68 -10.91 -5.84
N ALA A 598 25.17 -11.51 -6.93
CA ALA A 598 25.45 -12.94 -6.98
C ALA A 598 26.45 -13.39 -5.89
N LYS A 599 27.46 -12.55 -5.60
CA LYS A 599 28.37 -12.77 -4.47
C LYS A 599 27.63 -12.77 -3.14
N PHE A 600 26.78 -11.78 -2.88
CA PHE A 600 26.03 -11.71 -1.63
C PHE A 600 25.09 -12.92 -1.43
N ASP A 601 24.29 -13.26 -2.45
CA ASP A 601 23.37 -14.41 -2.42
C ASP A 601 24.12 -15.72 -2.17
N TYR A 602 25.28 -15.91 -2.82
CA TYR A 602 26.16 -17.04 -2.55
C TYR A 602 26.57 -17.09 -1.07
N GLU A 603 27.02 -15.98 -0.50
CA GLU A 603 27.53 -15.97 0.88
C GLU A 603 26.44 -16.28 1.92
N VAL A 604 25.22 -15.76 1.76
CA VAL A 604 24.13 -16.08 2.71
C VAL A 604 23.66 -17.53 2.58
N ARG A 605 23.50 -18.05 1.35
CA ARG A 605 23.09 -19.44 1.12
C ARG A 605 24.10 -20.44 1.65
N MET A 606 25.40 -20.20 1.42
CA MET A 606 26.47 -21.07 1.94
C MET A 606 26.58 -21.08 3.46
N ARG A 607 25.95 -20.11 4.14
CA ARG A 607 25.90 -20.01 5.61
C ARG A 607 24.58 -20.48 6.21
N GLY A 608 23.65 -20.96 5.38
CA GLY A 608 22.42 -21.60 5.85
C GLY A 608 21.15 -20.75 5.73
N SER A 609 21.21 -19.55 5.14
CA SER A 609 19.97 -18.86 4.74
C SER A 609 19.27 -19.63 3.62
N THR A 610 17.95 -19.72 3.70
CA THR A 610 17.12 -20.42 2.71
C THR A 610 17.11 -19.67 1.38
N MET A 611 17.05 -18.34 1.46
CA MET A 611 17.01 -17.41 0.34
C MET A 611 17.38 -16.00 0.82
N LEU A 612 17.39 -15.05 -0.11
CA LEU A 612 17.33 -13.63 0.23
C LEU A 612 15.92 -13.30 0.73
N ALA A 613 15.82 -12.44 1.75
CA ALA A 613 14.54 -12.02 2.32
C ALA A 613 13.73 -11.11 1.36
N TYR A 614 14.40 -10.40 0.47
CA TYR A 614 13.81 -9.50 -0.53
C TYR A 614 14.73 -9.36 -1.74
N VAL A 615 14.23 -8.73 -2.81
CA VAL A 615 15.05 -8.39 -3.98
C VAL A 615 16.03 -7.30 -3.57
N PRO A 616 17.36 -7.54 -3.64
CA PRO A 616 18.32 -6.59 -3.11
C PRO A 616 18.43 -5.33 -3.96
N VAL A 617 18.76 -4.21 -3.31
CA VAL A 617 19.22 -3.00 -3.97
C VAL A 617 20.74 -3.03 -4.00
N ILE A 618 21.35 -3.07 -5.18
CA ILE A 618 22.80 -2.93 -5.37
C ILE A 618 23.02 -1.73 -6.28
N ALA A 619 23.22 -0.55 -5.70
CA ALA A 619 23.17 0.71 -6.42
C ALA A 619 24.52 1.45 -6.38
N GLY A 620 25.25 1.42 -7.48
CA GLY A 620 26.51 2.14 -7.67
C GLY A 620 26.30 3.61 -8.07
N GLY A 621 27.02 4.52 -7.42
CA GLY A 621 27.01 5.94 -7.73
C GLY A 621 25.60 6.54 -7.72
N PRO A 622 25.18 7.31 -8.75
CA PRO A 622 23.87 7.95 -8.80
C PRO A 622 22.67 7.00 -8.81
N ASN A 623 22.86 5.71 -9.07
CA ASN A 623 21.78 4.72 -8.97
C ASN A 623 21.21 4.69 -7.54
N ALA A 624 22.04 5.00 -6.53
CA ALA A 624 21.62 5.04 -5.12
C ALA A 624 20.56 6.12 -4.84
N LEU A 625 20.34 7.08 -5.75
CA LEU A 625 19.25 8.07 -5.64
C LEU A 625 17.87 7.48 -5.93
N SER A 626 17.79 6.25 -6.45
CA SER A 626 16.53 5.51 -6.65
C SER A 626 16.33 4.50 -5.51
N LEU A 627 15.41 4.78 -4.58
CA LEU A 627 15.26 3.98 -3.35
C LEU A 627 14.97 2.49 -3.61
N HIS A 628 14.16 2.18 -4.61
CA HIS A 628 13.81 0.81 -5.02
C HIS A 628 14.60 0.36 -6.28
N TYR A 629 15.87 0.74 -6.39
CA TYR A 629 16.71 0.32 -7.50
C TYR A 629 17.02 -1.18 -7.44
N VAL A 630 16.32 -1.98 -8.26
CA VAL A 630 16.49 -3.45 -8.31
C VAL A 630 16.96 -3.97 -9.66
N ARG A 631 17.33 -3.08 -10.58
CA ARG A 631 17.88 -3.47 -11.90
C ARG A 631 19.23 -4.15 -11.76
N ASN A 632 20.09 -3.61 -10.90
CA ASN A 632 21.37 -4.16 -10.50
C ASN A 632 22.22 -4.59 -11.72
N ASP A 633 22.25 -3.79 -12.79
CA ASP A 633 22.82 -4.17 -14.09
C ASP A 633 23.93 -3.23 -14.58
N MET A 634 24.36 -2.26 -13.76
CA MET A 634 25.41 -1.31 -14.10
C MET A 634 26.79 -1.74 -13.58
N GLU A 635 27.84 -1.20 -14.20
CA GLU A 635 29.23 -1.36 -13.76
C GLU A 635 29.51 -0.45 -12.55
N LEU A 636 30.17 -0.98 -11.53
CA LEU A 636 30.66 -0.25 -10.36
C LEU A 636 31.97 0.46 -10.71
N LYS A 637 31.97 1.79 -10.67
CA LYS A 637 33.08 2.63 -11.12
C LYS A 637 34.03 3.01 -9.99
N ASP A 638 35.26 3.34 -10.37
CA ASP A 638 36.23 3.91 -9.44
C ASP A 638 35.74 5.26 -8.88
N ASN A 639 35.99 5.49 -7.60
CA ASN A 639 35.54 6.62 -6.79
C ASN A 639 34.03 6.76 -6.57
N ASP A 640 33.18 5.87 -7.09
CA ASP A 640 31.78 5.83 -6.69
C ASP A 640 31.62 5.13 -5.32
N LEU A 641 30.53 5.45 -4.61
CA LEU A 641 30.02 4.60 -3.55
C LEU A 641 29.12 3.52 -4.16
N VAL A 642 28.95 2.41 -3.45
CA VAL A 642 27.87 1.45 -3.70
C VAL A 642 27.00 1.35 -2.45
N LEU A 643 25.70 1.56 -2.61
CA LEU A 643 24.68 1.30 -1.59
C LEU A 643 24.14 -0.11 -1.82
N VAL A 644 24.29 -0.97 -0.82
CA VAL A 644 23.77 -2.34 -0.84
C VAL A 644 22.78 -2.51 0.30
N ASP A 645 21.54 -2.76 -0.06
CA ASP A 645 20.44 -3.13 0.83
C ASP A 645 20.06 -4.58 0.54
N CYS A 646 20.37 -5.45 1.50
CA CYS A 646 20.15 -6.88 1.35
C CYS A 646 20.13 -7.60 2.70
N GLY A 647 19.30 -8.64 2.81
CA GLY A 647 19.33 -9.56 3.92
C GLY A 647 18.95 -10.99 3.50
N GLY A 648 19.43 -11.96 4.27
CA GLY A 648 19.03 -13.35 4.17
C GLY A 648 17.75 -13.63 4.98
N GLU A 649 17.08 -14.72 4.63
CA GLU A 649 16.03 -15.34 5.44
C GLU A 649 16.57 -16.61 6.10
N TYR A 650 16.38 -16.75 7.41
CA TYR A 650 16.75 -17.94 8.17
C TYR A 650 15.54 -18.48 8.94
N ASN A 651 15.10 -19.69 8.56
CA ASN A 651 13.90 -20.35 9.10
C ASN A 651 12.63 -19.46 9.06
N GLY A 652 12.45 -18.72 7.98
CA GLY A 652 11.33 -17.79 7.79
C GLY A 652 11.58 -16.38 8.34
N TYR A 653 12.61 -16.14 9.16
CA TYR A 653 12.86 -14.82 9.73
C TYR A 653 13.86 -14.02 8.90
N ALA A 654 13.45 -12.82 8.50
CA ALA A 654 14.22 -11.90 7.70
C ALA A 654 15.30 -11.18 8.53
N SER A 655 16.39 -10.83 7.84
CA SER A 655 17.27 -9.73 8.22
C SER A 655 17.16 -8.64 7.16
N ASP A 656 17.47 -7.41 7.54
CA ASP A 656 17.36 -6.24 6.67
C ASP A 656 18.51 -5.29 6.96
N ILE A 657 19.46 -5.19 6.04
CA ILE A 657 20.72 -4.50 6.32
C ILE A 657 21.10 -3.72 5.08
N THR A 658 21.23 -2.42 5.27
CA THR A 658 21.84 -1.52 4.30
C THR A 658 23.24 -1.06 4.75
N ARG A 659 24.20 -1.14 3.84
CA ARG A 659 25.53 -0.52 3.97
C ARG A 659 25.89 0.22 2.70
N THR A 660 26.61 1.32 2.86
CA THR A 660 27.22 2.06 1.75
C THR A 660 28.74 2.09 1.92
N TRP A 661 29.50 1.76 0.87
CA TRP A 661 30.96 1.77 0.92
C TRP A 661 31.57 2.22 -0.42
N PRO A 662 32.81 2.75 -0.42
CA PRO A 662 33.52 3.12 -1.64
C PRO A 662 33.89 1.88 -2.45
N VAL A 663 33.60 1.90 -3.76
CA VAL A 663 33.88 0.78 -4.68
C VAL A 663 35.37 0.47 -4.74
N ASN A 664 36.23 1.48 -4.58
CA ASN A 664 37.69 1.33 -4.56
C ASN A 664 38.29 1.14 -3.16
N GLY A 665 37.43 0.98 -2.13
CA GLY A 665 37.85 0.71 -0.77
C GLY A 665 38.35 1.91 0.04
N LYS A 666 38.24 3.15 -0.47
CA LYS A 666 38.61 4.36 0.26
C LYS A 666 37.63 5.50 0.05
N PHE A 667 37.15 6.10 1.15
CA PHE A 667 36.24 7.23 1.05
C PHE A 667 36.99 8.49 0.57
N THR A 668 36.39 9.22 -0.35
CA THR A 668 36.77 10.62 -0.60
C THR A 668 36.27 11.52 0.53
N GLU A 669 36.81 12.74 0.64
CA GLU A 669 36.40 13.65 1.72
C GLU A 669 34.89 13.97 1.70
N PRO A 670 34.25 14.31 0.55
CA PRO A 670 32.81 14.56 0.53
C PRO A 670 31.97 13.32 0.89
N GLN A 671 32.40 12.13 0.45
CA GLN A 671 31.73 10.89 0.81
C GLN A 671 31.83 10.61 2.31
N LYS A 672 33.01 10.83 2.89
CA LYS A 672 33.27 10.66 4.32
C LYS A 672 32.46 11.63 5.18
N GLU A 673 32.40 12.90 4.81
CA GLU A 673 31.60 13.93 5.50
C GLU A 673 30.12 13.53 5.53
N LEU A 674 29.55 13.19 4.38
CA LEU A 674 28.14 12.83 4.27
C LEU A 674 27.83 11.48 4.93
N TYR A 675 28.71 10.49 4.78
CA TYR A 675 28.58 9.19 5.45
C TYR A 675 28.59 9.33 6.97
N GLN A 676 29.48 10.16 7.51
CA GLN A 676 29.57 10.39 8.95
C GLN A 676 28.31 11.04 9.51
N ALA A 677 27.68 11.97 8.76
CA ALA A 677 26.41 12.56 9.15
C ALA A 677 25.32 11.48 9.31
N VAL A 678 25.15 10.60 8.32
CA VAL A 678 24.17 9.50 8.37
C VAL A 678 24.50 8.51 9.50
N LEU A 679 25.78 8.17 9.68
CA LEU A 679 26.24 7.26 10.74
C LEU A 679 25.95 7.82 12.14
N ASN A 680 26.12 9.13 12.35
CA ASN A 680 25.82 9.80 13.61
C ASN A 680 24.33 9.70 13.94
N VAL A 681 23.45 9.94 12.95
CA VAL A 681 22.00 9.81 13.12
C VAL A 681 21.61 8.36 13.42
N ASN A 682 22.13 7.38 12.66
CA ASN A 682 21.86 5.95 12.90
C ASN A 682 22.23 5.55 14.35
N LYS A 683 23.45 5.89 14.80
CA LYS A 683 23.91 5.58 16.16
C LYS A 683 23.07 6.26 17.24
N ALA A 684 22.60 7.48 17.00
CA ALA A 684 21.75 8.19 17.94
C ALA A 684 20.35 7.56 18.03
N CYS A 685 19.74 7.21 16.90
CA CYS A 685 18.43 6.56 16.85
C CYS A 685 18.45 5.14 17.46
N ILE A 686 19.51 4.35 17.24
CA ILE A 686 19.66 3.03 17.86
C ILE A 686 19.62 3.12 19.40
N LYS A 687 20.26 4.14 20.00
CA LYS A 687 20.24 4.33 21.46
C LYS A 687 18.83 4.59 22.02
N LEU A 688 17.90 5.04 21.18
CA LEU A 688 16.52 5.28 21.58
C LEU A 688 15.68 4.01 21.65
N CYS A 689 16.15 2.90 21.07
CA CYS A 689 15.43 1.64 20.89
C CYS A 689 15.33 0.82 22.19
N THR A 690 14.73 1.40 23.23
CA THR A 690 14.51 0.78 24.53
C THR A 690 13.11 1.07 25.04
N GLU A 691 12.54 0.16 25.83
CA GLU A 691 11.24 0.38 26.47
C GLU A 691 11.28 1.53 27.48
N ALA A 692 12.40 1.71 28.19
CA ALA A 692 12.58 2.78 29.17
C ALA A 692 12.39 4.19 28.57
N ASN A 693 12.73 4.39 27.29
CA ASN A 693 12.55 5.68 26.63
C ASN A 693 11.08 6.01 26.34
N SER A 694 10.15 5.03 26.43
CA SER A 694 8.72 5.23 26.14
C SER A 694 8.47 5.98 24.83
N ILE A 695 9.28 5.68 23.81
CA ILE A 695 9.24 6.27 22.48
C ILE A 695 8.58 5.29 21.51
N SER A 696 7.97 5.81 20.45
CA SER A 696 7.43 5.01 19.34
C SER A 696 8.39 4.98 18.16
N LEU A 697 8.15 4.10 17.19
CA LEU A 697 8.94 4.08 15.97
C LEU A 697 8.80 5.41 15.19
N HIS A 698 7.59 5.97 15.13
CA HIS A 698 7.38 7.31 14.57
C HIS A 698 8.12 8.41 15.37
N GLY A 699 8.14 8.31 16.71
CA GLY A 699 8.91 9.25 17.54
C GLY A 699 10.43 9.18 17.28
N ILE A 700 10.97 7.99 17.00
CA ILE A 700 12.37 7.84 16.54
C ILE A 700 12.56 8.50 15.18
N HIS A 701 11.58 8.40 14.27
CA HIS A 701 11.65 9.06 12.97
C HIS A 701 11.71 10.58 13.10
N SER A 702 10.84 11.21 13.89
CA SER A 702 10.90 12.65 14.15
C SER A 702 12.26 13.07 14.72
N GLN A 703 12.84 12.27 15.62
CA GLN A 703 14.17 12.52 16.17
C GLN A 703 15.28 12.35 15.11
N SER A 704 15.13 11.40 14.19
CA SER A 704 16.08 11.18 13.09
C SER A 704 16.12 12.35 12.12
N VAL A 705 14.96 12.92 11.77
CA VAL A 705 14.86 14.10 10.90
C VAL A 705 15.54 15.29 11.54
N LYS A 706 15.26 15.55 12.83
CA LYS A 706 15.90 16.63 13.58
C LYS A 706 17.42 16.49 13.59
N LEU A 707 17.94 15.32 13.95
CA LEU A 707 19.38 15.07 14.01
C LEU A 707 20.03 15.15 12.64
N MET A 708 19.37 14.65 11.59
CA MET A 708 19.88 14.70 10.23
C MET A 708 20.03 16.16 9.77
N LYS A 709 19.04 17.01 10.05
CA LYS A 709 19.14 18.45 9.78
C LYS A 709 20.37 19.07 10.45
N GLU A 710 20.58 18.78 11.73
CA GLU A 710 21.72 19.29 12.51
C GLU A 710 23.07 18.80 11.95
N GLU A 711 23.17 17.54 11.53
CA GLU A 711 24.38 16.98 10.92
C GLU A 711 24.67 17.58 9.55
N LEU A 712 23.67 17.72 8.69
CA LEU A 712 23.81 18.33 7.36
C LEU A 712 24.24 19.80 7.44
N GLN A 713 23.70 20.56 8.41
CA GLN A 713 24.09 21.95 8.64
C GLN A 713 25.60 22.10 8.94
N LYS A 714 26.18 21.17 9.71
CA LYS A 714 27.61 21.19 10.05
C LYS A 714 28.52 21.04 8.82
N ILE A 715 28.02 20.39 7.77
CA ILE A 715 28.79 20.11 6.54
C ILE A 715 28.36 20.98 5.35
N GLY A 716 27.66 22.09 5.63
CA GLY A 716 27.40 23.17 4.69
C GLY A 716 26.08 23.09 3.92
N PHE A 717 25.13 22.25 4.34
CA PHE A 717 23.77 22.28 3.80
C PHE A 717 22.94 23.38 4.48
N ASN A 718 22.17 24.10 3.68
CA ASN A 718 21.14 25.01 4.16
C ASN A 718 19.78 24.52 3.66
N VAL A 719 19.10 23.72 4.49
CA VAL A 719 17.90 22.96 4.11
C VAL A 719 16.71 23.31 5.01
N THR A 720 15.55 23.47 4.40
CA THR A 720 14.26 23.55 5.12
C THR A 720 13.86 22.16 5.64
N GLY A 721 12.74 22.08 6.38
CA GLY A 721 12.16 20.76 6.74
C GLY A 721 11.74 19.98 5.48
N TRP A 722 11.06 20.66 4.56
CA TRP A 722 10.63 20.10 3.28
C TRP A 722 11.79 19.58 2.42
N ASP A 723 12.87 20.35 2.30
CA ASP A 723 14.08 19.92 1.58
C ASP A 723 14.66 18.63 2.14
N LEU A 724 14.64 18.51 3.46
CA LEU A 724 15.13 17.32 4.13
C LEU A 724 14.17 16.15 3.89
N GLU A 725 12.92 16.27 4.28
CA GLU A 725 12.00 15.13 4.36
C GLU A 725 11.42 14.69 3.01
N ARG A 726 11.47 15.53 1.97
CA ARG A 726 10.96 15.15 0.63
C ARG A 726 12.02 14.91 -0.42
N VAL A 727 13.18 15.53 -0.28
CA VAL A 727 14.22 15.46 -1.31
C VAL A 727 15.41 14.65 -0.83
N LEU A 728 15.97 15.00 0.34
CA LEU A 728 17.22 14.39 0.80
C LEU A 728 17.01 13.11 1.61
N TYR A 729 15.95 13.01 2.40
CA TYR A 729 15.60 11.88 3.29
C TYR A 729 14.11 11.52 3.15
N PRO A 730 13.66 11.00 1.99
CA PRO A 730 12.25 10.82 1.63
C PRO A 730 11.62 9.49 2.08
N HIS A 731 12.09 8.91 3.18
CA HIS A 731 11.56 7.66 3.72
C HIS A 731 11.56 7.65 5.25
N HIS A 732 10.81 6.69 5.82
CA HIS A 732 10.75 6.52 7.26
C HIS A 732 12.11 6.02 7.81
N VAL A 733 12.36 6.22 9.11
CA VAL A 733 13.61 5.77 9.75
C VAL A 733 13.70 4.25 9.93
N GLY A 734 12.62 3.53 9.67
CA GLY A 734 12.54 2.10 9.88
C GLY A 734 11.11 1.56 9.96
N HIS A 735 11.00 0.24 10.10
CA HIS A 735 9.76 -0.53 10.18
C HIS A 735 9.94 -1.70 11.16
N TYR A 736 8.84 -2.39 11.51
CA TYR A 736 8.94 -3.66 12.24
C TYR A 736 9.55 -4.75 11.35
N LEU A 737 10.22 -5.72 11.97
CA LEU A 737 10.90 -6.82 11.27
C LEU A 737 10.60 -8.17 11.94
N GLY A 738 10.45 -9.22 11.15
CA GLY A 738 10.18 -10.57 11.65
C GLY A 738 10.14 -11.62 10.56
N LEU A 739 8.99 -12.31 10.45
CA LEU A 739 8.75 -13.28 9.37
C LEU A 739 8.61 -12.61 7.99
N ASP A 740 8.19 -11.34 7.99
CA ASP A 740 8.22 -10.45 6.83
C ASP A 740 9.27 -9.36 7.06
N VAL A 741 9.76 -8.79 5.95
CA VAL A 741 10.74 -7.67 5.96
C VAL A 741 10.07 -6.44 6.55
N HIS A 742 9.00 -5.96 5.90
CA HIS A 742 8.06 -5.01 6.48
C HIS A 742 7.00 -5.79 7.28
N ASP A 743 7.39 -6.22 8.48
CA ASP A 743 6.51 -6.95 9.41
C ASP A 743 5.41 -6.04 9.97
N LEU A 744 4.35 -6.66 10.49
CA LEU A 744 3.28 -5.99 11.24
C LEU A 744 2.64 -4.80 10.49
N HIS A 745 2.34 -4.98 9.20
CA HIS A 745 1.87 -3.90 8.33
C HIS A 745 0.51 -3.31 8.72
N ASP A 746 -0.31 -4.02 9.50
CA ASP A 746 -1.60 -3.54 10.01
C ASP A 746 -1.47 -2.80 11.36
N LEU A 747 -0.25 -2.68 11.89
CA LEU A 747 0.01 -2.11 13.21
C LEU A 747 0.67 -0.74 13.11
N ASP A 748 0.05 0.23 13.76
CA ASP A 748 0.49 1.61 13.81
C ASP A 748 1.92 1.79 14.39
N ARG A 749 2.66 2.75 13.81
CA ARG A 749 4.04 3.10 14.18
C ARG A 749 4.14 4.13 15.32
N SER A 750 3.01 4.72 15.75
CA SER A 750 2.93 5.60 16.93
C SER A 750 2.87 4.83 18.26
N ARG A 751 2.66 3.51 18.21
CA ARG A 751 2.73 2.62 19.38
C ARG A 751 4.07 2.70 20.11
N LYS A 752 4.02 2.71 21.44
CA LYS A 752 5.23 2.72 22.27
C LYS A 752 5.98 1.41 22.17
N LEU A 753 7.29 1.50 21.96
CA LEU A 753 8.16 0.35 21.84
C LEU A 753 8.20 -0.44 23.15
N LYS A 754 8.11 -1.77 23.02
CA LYS A 754 8.13 -2.73 24.13
C LYS A 754 9.28 -3.69 23.98
N GLN A 755 9.80 -4.18 25.11
CA GLN A 755 10.86 -5.17 25.10
C GLN A 755 10.52 -6.35 24.17
N ASN A 756 11.51 -6.81 23.41
CA ASN A 756 11.42 -7.89 22.41
C ASN A 756 10.62 -7.58 21.13
N MET A 757 10.16 -6.35 20.92
CA MET A 757 9.88 -5.89 19.56
C MET A 757 11.19 -5.86 18.75
N VAL A 758 11.09 -6.00 17.43
CA VAL A 758 12.25 -5.86 16.53
C VAL A 758 11.89 -4.90 15.41
N ILE A 759 12.77 -3.91 15.19
CA ILE A 759 12.61 -2.87 14.17
C ILE A 759 13.92 -2.68 13.39
N THR A 760 13.85 -2.04 12.22
CA THR A 760 15.00 -1.47 11.52
C THR A 760 15.27 -0.03 12.00
N ILE A 761 16.52 0.41 11.88
CA ILE A 761 16.93 1.82 12.02
C ILE A 761 17.84 2.17 10.85
N GLU A 762 17.30 2.88 9.87
CA GLU A 762 17.83 2.99 8.50
C GLU A 762 17.89 4.42 7.95
N PRO A 763 18.37 5.44 8.68
CA PRO A 763 18.43 6.79 8.12
C PRO A 763 19.28 6.82 6.83
N GLY A 764 18.86 7.67 5.89
CA GLY A 764 19.54 7.82 4.60
C GLY A 764 19.52 9.25 4.08
N ILE A 765 20.50 9.58 3.24
CA ILE A 765 20.57 10.83 2.49
C ILE A 765 20.89 10.57 1.03
N TYR A 766 20.12 11.21 0.14
CA TYR A 766 20.20 11.09 -1.32
C TYR A 766 20.28 12.48 -1.92
N VAL A 767 21.46 12.87 -2.40
CA VAL A 767 21.69 14.24 -2.89
C VAL A 767 21.53 14.30 -4.41
N PRO A 768 20.46 14.92 -4.95
CA PRO A 768 20.28 15.02 -6.39
C PRO A 768 21.28 16.00 -7.02
N TYR A 769 21.35 15.99 -8.35
CA TYR A 769 22.09 16.98 -9.14
C TYR A 769 21.33 18.33 -9.21
N ASP A 770 21.09 18.92 -8.04
CA ASP A 770 20.38 20.19 -7.89
C ASP A 770 21.29 21.24 -7.26
N ASN A 771 21.41 22.39 -7.91
CA ASN A 771 22.25 23.51 -7.47
C ASN A 771 21.83 24.09 -6.10
N LYS A 772 20.65 23.74 -5.59
CA LYS A 772 20.23 24.03 -4.21
C LYS A 772 21.13 23.38 -3.17
N PHE A 773 21.69 22.20 -3.48
CA PHE A 773 22.58 21.46 -2.58
C PHE A 773 24.05 21.61 -2.98
N PRO A 774 25.00 21.47 -2.04
CA PRO A 774 26.42 21.66 -2.35
C PRO A 774 26.89 20.63 -3.40
N SER A 775 27.44 21.13 -4.51
CA SER A 775 27.78 20.31 -5.68
C SER A 775 28.78 19.19 -5.42
N LYS A 776 29.62 19.32 -4.38
CA LYS A 776 30.55 18.26 -3.95
C LYS A 776 29.85 16.98 -3.46
N TYR A 777 28.55 17.03 -3.17
CA TYR A 777 27.77 15.87 -2.72
C TYR A 777 26.80 15.33 -3.76
N HIS A 778 26.65 15.97 -4.93
CA HIS A 778 25.69 15.55 -5.96
C HIS A 778 25.93 14.11 -6.42
N GLY A 779 24.84 13.36 -6.59
CA GLY A 779 24.89 11.97 -7.03
C GLY A 779 25.26 10.97 -5.94
N ILE A 780 25.43 11.42 -4.69
CA ILE A 780 25.74 10.55 -3.56
C ILE A 780 24.44 10.15 -2.85
N GLY A 781 24.17 8.84 -2.81
CA GLY A 781 23.16 8.23 -1.95
C GLY A 781 23.82 7.35 -0.88
N ILE A 782 23.43 7.53 0.38
CA ILE A 782 23.94 6.78 1.54
C ILE A 782 22.77 6.38 2.41
N ARG A 783 22.71 5.10 2.79
CA ARG A 783 21.81 4.58 3.84
C ARG A 783 22.61 3.64 4.74
N ILE A 784 22.35 3.71 6.05
CA ILE A 784 23.00 2.85 7.04
C ILE A 784 21.91 2.27 7.93
N GLU A 785 21.75 0.96 7.88
CA GLU A 785 20.62 0.28 8.48
C GLU A 785 21.03 -0.89 9.37
N ASP A 786 20.38 -0.99 10.52
CA ASP A 786 20.56 -2.11 11.43
C ASP A 786 19.23 -2.64 11.96
N ASN A 787 19.14 -3.97 12.11
CA ASN A 787 18.07 -4.64 12.85
C ASN A 787 18.30 -4.57 14.36
N VAL A 788 17.32 -4.04 15.10
CA VAL A 788 17.41 -3.77 16.53
C VAL A 788 16.27 -4.44 17.28
N VAL A 789 16.62 -5.30 18.23
CA VAL A 789 15.69 -5.77 19.26
C VAL A 789 15.59 -4.69 20.33
N ILE A 790 14.36 -4.28 20.63
CA ILE A 790 14.06 -3.35 21.70
C ILE A 790 14.40 -4.04 23.03
N GLY A 791 15.36 -3.49 23.76
CA GLY A 791 15.66 -3.95 25.11
C GLY A 791 14.92 -3.13 26.16
N LYS A 792 15.05 -3.56 27.42
CA LYS A 792 14.43 -2.85 28.54
C LYS A 792 15.10 -1.50 28.81
N GLU A 793 16.42 -1.52 28.94
CA GLU A 793 17.26 -0.34 29.23
C GLU A 793 18.31 -0.06 28.15
N GLU A 794 18.71 -1.08 27.39
CA GLU A 794 19.74 -1.00 26.36
C GLU A 794 19.25 -1.72 25.09
N PRO A 795 19.49 -1.18 23.88
CA PRO A 795 19.11 -1.83 22.63
C PRO A 795 20.02 -3.02 22.32
N TYR A 796 19.52 -4.00 21.56
CA TYR A 796 20.33 -5.13 21.09
C TYR A 796 20.33 -5.21 19.56
N VAL A 797 21.50 -4.92 18.97
CA VAL A 797 21.66 -4.83 17.51
C VAL A 797 22.06 -6.19 16.93
N LEU A 798 21.15 -6.81 16.18
CA LEU A 798 21.32 -8.15 15.58
C LEU A 798 22.35 -8.17 14.44
N SER A 799 22.57 -7.02 13.81
CA SER A 799 23.46 -6.78 12.67
C SER A 799 24.76 -6.08 13.07
N SER A 800 25.09 -6.06 14.37
CA SER A 800 26.28 -5.38 14.92
C SER A 800 27.62 -5.91 14.37
N ASN A 801 27.62 -7.11 13.79
CA ASN A 801 28.78 -7.70 13.12
C ASN A 801 29.02 -7.16 11.70
N THR A 802 28.12 -6.34 11.16
CA THR A 802 28.30 -5.68 9.85
C THR A 802 29.04 -4.36 10.03
N PRO A 803 30.28 -4.22 9.51
CA PRO A 803 31.07 -2.99 9.62
C PRO A 803 30.29 -1.75 9.16
N LYS A 804 30.31 -0.69 9.96
CA LYS A 804 29.73 0.62 9.61
C LYS A 804 30.58 1.82 10.02
N GLU A 805 31.62 1.64 10.83
CA GLU A 805 32.58 2.72 11.02
C GLU A 805 33.44 2.83 9.76
N ILE A 806 33.80 4.05 9.37
CA ILE A 806 34.59 4.32 8.16
C ILE A 806 35.89 3.52 8.17
N VAL A 807 36.59 3.49 9.31
CA VAL A 807 37.84 2.75 9.47
C VAL A 807 37.66 1.24 9.29
N ASP A 808 36.53 0.69 9.75
CA ASP A 808 36.25 -0.74 9.67
C ASP A 808 35.85 -1.14 8.24
N ILE A 809 35.10 -0.27 7.55
CA ILE A 809 34.75 -0.46 6.13
C ILE A 809 36.01 -0.42 5.27
N GLU A 810 36.84 0.63 5.40
CA GLU A 810 38.10 0.73 4.64
C GLU A 810 39.02 -0.45 4.97
N PHE A 811 39.08 -0.89 6.23
CA PHE A 811 39.84 -2.08 6.60
C PHE A 811 39.31 -3.34 5.88
N CYS A 812 37.99 -3.54 5.82
CA CYS A 812 37.39 -4.70 5.17
C CYS A 812 37.62 -4.68 3.66
N CYS A 813 37.44 -3.54 2.99
CA CYS A 813 37.63 -3.44 1.54
C CYS A 813 39.10 -3.67 1.12
N ASN A 814 40.07 -3.34 1.98
CA ASN A 814 41.50 -3.43 1.66
C ASN A 814 42.19 -4.73 2.12
N ASN A 815 41.54 -5.57 2.93
CA ASN A 815 42.11 -6.85 3.42
C ASN A 815 41.40 -8.05 2.79
N HIS A 816 41.95 -8.50 1.66
CA HIS A 816 41.50 -9.69 0.92
C HIS A 816 41.90 -11.01 1.59
#